data_AF-A0A0L0BKI3-F1
#
_entry.id   AF-A0A0L0BKI3-F1
#
_cell.length_a   1.000
_cell.length_b   1.000
_cell.length_c   1.000
_cell.angle_alpha   90.00
_cell.angle_beta   90.00
_cell.angle_gamma   90.00
#
_symmetry.space_group_name_H-M   'P 1'
#
loop_
_entity.id
_entity.type
_entity.pdbx_description
1 polymer ?
#
loop_
_entity_poly.entity_id
_entity_poly.type
_entity_poly.pdbx_seq_one_letter_code
_entity_poly.pdbx_strand_id
1 'polypeptide(L)'
;MFLPSKNIFLVDFGRWPAIGNRLLHLSNLLKKNDKEYRIETDTLGEVKVPKGKYYGAQTVRAQKNFPIGGPEERLPIPLIKAMGILKKAAAVVNVDYGMDAEISEAIVEACDEIIEGCLIEEHFPAIIWSTITQTNMNCNEVISNRAIEIMGGEIGSKKPVHPNDHVNKGQSSNDTLPTAVNISMAMELNNSLIPAITELYEGLKEKEEEFADIIKIGRTHLQDAVPLTLGQEFSGYAQQMKNGLDRIDAVLPRVYEICLGGTAVGTGIGANQCFAEKCADKIAEYTCLPFKKAPNLFECIATNDIMVEVHGCLNTLAASIMKIGNDIRLLGSGPRCGLSELMLPPNEPGSSIMPGKVNPTQCESITSICTQVMGNHVAVTIGGSNGHLELNVFKTVMVANVLRSIRLLADGSRNFNNNCIKGLKANKKKIEKMMNESLMLATALNPHIGYDKAAHIAKTANKNGTTLKEEAIKSGFVTEEQFKNYKIILNYFRLHPNRHQRSICFTNLKMDKQNIRIETDSMGEVKVPGDKYYGAQTMRSKTNFPIGGPEELMPKPIIVAMGILKKAAAVVNQEFGLDAKISEAITEACDEIIDGCLIDEHFPLVIWQTGSGTQTNMNCNEVISNRAIEIMGGKMGSKTPVHPNDHVNKSQSSNDTFPAAIHISVGMELNNRLIPAITELHEGLKEKEKEFGDIIKIGRTHLMDAVPLTLGQEFSGYAQQMQYALDRINAVLPRVYEIALGGTAVGTGLNTRVGFAEKCASKISQYTCLPFTKAPNFFEALASRDCMVEVHGCLNTIAVSLMKIANDIRLLGSGPRCGLGELLLPENEPGSSIMPGKVNPTQCESLTMICAQVMGNQVAVTVGGSNGHFELNVFKPLVASNVLRSIRLLADGAANFNKNCLKDLKANKERINKIMNESLMLVTALNTHIGYDKAAQIAKTAHVNGTTLKEEAVKSGFVTEQQFKEWVDPKTMLGPK
;
A
#
# COMPACT_ATOMS: atom_id res chain seq x y z
N MET A 1 -9.17 -31.77 -29.38
CA MET A 1 -9.19 -33.10 -28.75
C MET A 1 -9.19 -32.85 -27.25
N PHE A 2 -10.36 -33.00 -26.61
CA PHE A 2 -10.58 -32.70 -25.19
C PHE A 2 -9.92 -33.77 -24.32
N LEU A 3 -9.06 -33.38 -23.38
CA LEU A 3 -8.61 -34.24 -22.28
C LEU A 3 -9.29 -33.76 -20.98
N PRO A 4 -9.80 -34.65 -20.13
CA PRO A 4 -10.60 -34.28 -18.98
C PRO A 4 -9.72 -33.80 -17.82
N SER A 5 -10.09 -32.65 -17.27
CA SER A 5 -9.56 -32.06 -16.04
C SER A 5 -10.03 -32.86 -14.81
N LYS A 6 -9.25 -33.84 -14.39
CA LYS A 6 -9.27 -34.40 -13.03
C LYS A 6 -7.85 -34.81 -12.65
N ASN A 7 -7.10 -33.88 -12.05
CA ASN A 7 -5.97 -34.14 -11.16
C ASN A 7 -5.59 -32.81 -10.51
N ILE A 8 -6.43 -32.36 -9.57
CA ILE A 8 -5.97 -31.45 -8.53
C ILE A 8 -5.07 -32.31 -7.65
N PHE A 9 -3.76 -32.12 -7.74
CA PHE A 9 -2.82 -32.70 -6.79
C PHE A 9 -3.10 -32.07 -5.42
N LEU A 10 -3.89 -32.75 -4.60
CA LEU A 10 -3.91 -32.53 -3.17
C LEU A 10 -2.50 -32.80 -2.66
N VAL A 11 -1.78 -31.73 -2.30
CA VAL A 11 -0.47 -31.80 -1.67
C VAL A 11 -0.64 -32.52 -0.33
N ASP A 12 0.01 -33.67 -0.20
CA ASP A 12 0.13 -34.40 1.06
C ASP A 12 1.00 -33.60 2.04
N PHE A 13 0.36 -32.90 2.97
CA PHE A 13 1.00 -32.09 4.02
C PHE A 13 1.90 -32.92 4.97
N GLY A 14 1.92 -34.25 4.86
CA GLY A 14 2.69 -35.15 5.72
C GLY A 14 4.19 -35.25 5.44
N ARG A 15 4.74 -34.57 4.41
CA ARG A 15 6.15 -34.70 4.00
C ARG A 15 7.05 -33.48 4.23
N TRP A 16 6.70 -32.60 5.16
CA TRP A 16 7.63 -31.61 5.69
C TRP A 16 8.17 -32.03 7.06
N PRO A 17 9.44 -32.47 7.17
CA PRO A 17 10.10 -32.63 8.48
C PRO A 17 10.12 -31.33 9.30
N ALA A 18 9.94 -30.17 8.65
CA ALA A 18 9.92 -28.84 9.26
C ALA A 18 8.64 -28.49 10.04
N ILE A 19 7.48 -29.11 9.75
CA ILE A 19 6.23 -28.85 10.51
C ILE A 19 6.30 -29.47 11.92
N GLY A 20 6.93 -30.65 12.04
CA GLY A 20 7.10 -31.34 13.32
C GLY A 20 7.95 -30.55 14.32
N ASN A 21 9.04 -29.94 13.85
CA ASN A 21 9.89 -29.08 14.68
C ASN A 21 9.25 -27.72 14.97
N ARG A 22 8.45 -27.17 14.05
CA ARG A 22 7.63 -25.97 14.32
C ARG A 22 6.61 -26.22 15.43
N LEU A 23 5.94 -27.37 15.44
CA LEU A 23 5.00 -27.73 16.51
C LEU A 23 5.71 -27.95 17.84
N LEU A 24 6.92 -28.55 17.86
CA LEU A 24 7.68 -28.71 19.11
C LEU A 24 8.26 -27.38 19.62
N HIS A 25 8.79 -26.53 18.76
CA HIS A 25 9.36 -25.22 19.13
C HIS A 25 8.26 -24.20 19.49
N LEU A 26 7.14 -24.18 18.75
CA LEU A 26 5.93 -23.44 19.15
C LEU A 26 5.35 -24.02 20.43
N SER A 27 5.32 -25.34 20.65
CA SER A 27 4.84 -25.88 21.93
C SER A 27 5.75 -25.48 23.10
N ASN A 28 7.06 -25.34 22.87
CA ASN A 28 8.02 -24.95 23.91
C ASN A 28 8.07 -23.43 24.14
N LEU A 29 7.75 -22.60 23.13
CA LEU A 29 7.54 -21.14 23.26
C LEU A 29 6.15 -20.80 23.83
N LEU A 30 5.10 -21.55 23.45
CA LEU A 30 3.75 -21.44 24.01
C LEU A 30 3.70 -21.93 25.46
N LYS A 31 4.53 -22.91 25.85
CA LYS A 31 4.69 -23.33 27.25
C LYS A 31 5.46 -22.33 28.13
N LYS A 32 6.01 -21.23 27.56
CA LYS A 32 6.76 -20.21 28.31
C LYS A 32 6.02 -18.90 28.55
N ASN A 33 4.73 -18.81 28.21
CA ASN A 33 3.90 -17.64 28.46
C ASN A 33 2.49 -18.06 28.89
N ASP A 34 2.36 -18.67 30.07
CA ASP A 34 1.13 -18.50 30.86
C ASP A 34 1.06 -17.03 31.30
N LYS A 35 0.63 -16.15 30.38
CA LYS A 35 0.34 -14.76 30.74
C LYS A 35 -0.91 -14.78 31.60
N GLU A 36 -0.84 -14.25 32.82
CA GLU A 36 -2.03 -14.05 33.64
C GLU A 36 -3.08 -13.23 32.85
N TYR A 37 -4.34 -13.66 32.90
CA TYR A 37 -5.46 -13.00 32.26
C TYR A 37 -6.38 -12.39 33.33
N ARG A 38 -6.99 -11.25 33.03
CA ARG A 38 -8.17 -10.74 33.75
C ARG A 38 -9.44 -11.04 32.94
N ILE A 39 -10.56 -11.17 33.62
CA ILE A 39 -11.87 -11.35 32.99
C ILE A 39 -12.54 -9.98 32.93
N GLU A 40 -12.88 -9.54 31.73
CA GLU A 40 -13.71 -8.37 31.50
C GLU A 40 -15.01 -8.77 30.82
N THR A 41 -16.08 -8.02 31.09
CA THR A 41 -17.41 -8.27 30.54
C THR A 41 -17.88 -7.09 29.70
N ASP A 42 -18.43 -7.36 28.52
CA ASP A 42 -19.17 -6.39 27.70
C ASP A 42 -20.59 -6.91 27.40
N THR A 43 -21.32 -6.24 26.50
CA THR A 43 -22.70 -6.63 26.15
C THR A 43 -22.79 -7.99 25.45
N LEU A 44 -21.66 -8.54 24.97
CA LEU A 44 -21.57 -9.86 24.36
C LEU A 44 -20.98 -10.91 25.33
N GLY A 45 -20.85 -10.58 26.61
CA GLY A 45 -20.39 -11.49 27.67
C GLY A 45 -18.91 -11.34 28.05
N GLU A 46 -18.38 -12.38 28.69
CA GLU A 46 -17.04 -12.38 29.26
C GLU A 46 -15.94 -12.63 28.22
N VAL A 47 -14.80 -11.96 28.38
CA VAL A 47 -13.61 -12.08 27.55
C VAL A 47 -12.36 -12.13 28.43
N LYS A 48 -11.42 -13.03 28.09
CA LYS A 48 -10.09 -13.08 28.70
C LYS A 48 -9.19 -12.01 28.11
N VAL A 49 -8.75 -11.06 28.93
CA VAL A 49 -7.86 -9.96 28.53
C VAL A 49 -6.50 -10.14 29.20
N PRO A 50 -5.36 -9.99 28.50
CA PRO A 50 -4.04 -10.11 29.13
C PRO A 50 -3.85 -9.09 30.25
N LYS A 51 -3.45 -9.53 31.46
CA LYS A 51 -3.44 -8.71 32.68
C LYS A 51 -2.64 -7.41 32.54
N GLY A 52 -1.47 -7.45 31.89
CA GLY A 52 -0.59 -6.28 31.68
C GLY A 52 -0.95 -5.35 30.52
N LYS A 53 -2.18 -5.40 29.98
CA LYS A 53 -2.59 -4.57 28.84
C LYS A 53 -3.73 -3.62 29.19
N TYR A 54 -3.61 -2.34 28.86
CA TYR A 54 -4.68 -1.35 29.12
C TYR A 54 -5.87 -1.45 28.16
N TYR A 55 -5.76 -2.10 27.01
CA TYR A 55 -6.94 -2.37 26.19
C TYR A 55 -7.85 -3.41 26.85
N GLY A 56 -9.15 -3.41 26.53
CA GLY A 56 -10.17 -4.20 27.20
C GLY A 56 -10.85 -5.25 26.31
N ALA A 57 -12.02 -5.71 26.75
CA ALA A 57 -12.81 -6.75 26.08
C ALA A 57 -13.08 -6.45 24.59
N GLN A 58 -13.39 -5.20 24.22
CA GLN A 58 -13.77 -4.87 22.84
C GLN A 58 -12.56 -4.94 21.91
N THR A 59 -11.39 -4.48 22.37
CA THR A 59 -10.14 -4.62 21.60
C THR A 59 -9.79 -6.10 21.37
N VAL A 60 -9.93 -6.96 22.38
CA VAL A 60 -9.65 -8.41 22.23
C VAL A 60 -10.59 -9.04 21.20
N ARG A 61 -11.87 -8.68 21.18
CA ARG A 61 -12.81 -9.11 20.14
C ARG A 61 -12.37 -8.61 18.76
N ALA A 62 -11.96 -7.35 18.64
CA ALA A 62 -11.45 -6.81 17.38
C ALA A 62 -10.22 -7.58 16.86
N GLN A 63 -9.25 -7.91 17.71
CA GLN A 63 -8.09 -8.72 17.31
C GLN A 63 -8.48 -10.11 16.84
N LYS A 64 -9.47 -10.72 17.49
CA LYS A 64 -9.99 -12.05 17.12
C LYS A 64 -10.75 -12.02 15.79
N ASN A 65 -11.50 -10.93 15.55
CA ASN A 65 -12.40 -10.81 14.41
C ASN A 65 -11.78 -10.10 13.20
N PHE A 66 -10.59 -9.50 13.33
CA PHE A 66 -9.84 -8.86 12.23
C PHE A 66 -8.34 -9.20 12.25
N PRO A 67 -7.92 -10.48 12.24
CA PRO A 67 -6.50 -10.87 12.20
C PRO A 67 -5.93 -10.76 10.76
N ILE A 68 -6.03 -9.56 10.16
CA ILE A 68 -5.79 -9.33 8.73
C ILE A 68 -4.47 -8.60 8.52
N GLY A 69 -3.66 -9.08 7.58
CA GLY A 69 -2.46 -8.38 7.10
C GLY A 69 -1.18 -8.67 7.89
N GLY A 70 -1.28 -8.91 9.19
CA GLY A 70 -0.13 -9.21 10.07
C GLY A 70 0.21 -8.06 11.02
N PRO A 71 1.24 -8.22 11.87
CA PRO A 71 1.63 -7.21 12.85
C PRO A 71 2.13 -5.91 12.22
N GLU A 72 2.57 -5.93 10.96
CA GLU A 72 3.05 -4.76 10.23
C GLU A 72 1.89 -3.83 9.79
N GLU A 73 0.66 -4.35 9.69
CA GLU A 73 -0.53 -3.62 9.25
C GLU A 73 -1.26 -2.99 10.46
N ARG A 74 -0.65 -1.97 11.04
CA ARG A 74 -1.17 -1.25 12.22
C ARG A 74 -1.70 0.14 11.90
N LEU A 75 -2.50 0.69 12.82
CA LEU A 75 -2.95 2.07 12.73
C LEU A 75 -1.73 3.01 12.71
N PRO A 76 -1.73 4.06 11.88
CA PRO A 76 -0.64 5.02 11.86
C PRO A 76 -0.44 5.66 13.24
N ILE A 77 0.80 5.67 13.73
CA ILE A 77 1.16 6.33 15.00
C ILE A 77 0.64 7.78 15.10
N PRO A 78 0.75 8.63 14.05
CA PRO A 78 0.23 9.99 14.11
C PRO A 78 -1.29 10.05 14.36
N LEU A 79 -2.04 9.06 13.87
CA LEU A 79 -3.47 8.96 14.11
C LEU A 79 -3.76 8.61 15.58
N ILE A 80 -3.02 7.67 16.16
CA ILE A 80 -3.15 7.30 17.58
C ILE A 80 -2.85 8.51 18.49
N LYS A 81 -1.77 9.25 18.19
CA LYS A 81 -1.42 10.48 18.91
C LYS A 81 -2.52 11.55 18.77
N ALA A 82 -3.06 11.73 17.56
CA ALA A 82 -4.17 12.64 17.31
C ALA A 82 -5.45 12.29 18.07
N MET A 83 -5.73 10.99 18.25
CA MET A 83 -6.83 10.55 19.13
C MET A 83 -6.56 10.95 20.58
N GLY A 84 -5.33 10.81 21.09
CA GLY A 84 -4.93 11.32 22.41
C GLY A 84 -5.18 12.82 22.56
N ILE A 85 -4.77 13.64 21.59
CA ILE A 85 -4.99 15.10 21.59
C ILE A 85 -6.49 15.44 21.68
N LEU A 86 -7.30 14.77 20.85
CA LEU A 86 -8.75 14.97 20.85
C LEU A 86 -9.40 14.56 22.17
N LYS A 87 -9.03 13.40 22.72
CA LYS A 87 -9.60 12.89 23.97
C LYS A 87 -9.20 13.76 25.16
N LYS A 88 -7.97 14.28 25.18
CA LYS A 88 -7.50 15.29 26.13
C LYS A 88 -8.35 16.55 26.08
N ALA A 89 -8.57 17.12 24.89
CA ALA A 89 -9.39 18.31 24.71
C ALA A 89 -10.84 18.08 25.18
N ALA A 90 -11.43 16.95 24.80
CA ALA A 90 -12.79 16.60 25.19
C ALA A 90 -12.95 16.39 26.70
N ALA A 91 -11.97 15.80 27.39
CA ALA A 91 -12.00 15.63 28.85
C ALA A 91 -12.05 16.98 29.57
N VAL A 92 -11.12 17.88 29.22
CA VAL A 92 -11.04 19.24 29.79
C VAL A 92 -12.34 20.01 29.57
N VAL A 93 -12.88 19.99 28.35
CA VAL A 93 -14.12 20.70 28.02
C VAL A 93 -15.33 20.10 28.74
N ASN A 94 -15.35 18.79 29.00
CA ASN A 94 -16.47 18.14 29.68
C ASN A 94 -16.56 18.48 31.17
N VAL A 95 -15.51 19.04 31.80
CA VAL A 95 -15.58 19.56 33.19
C VAL A 95 -16.63 20.67 33.28
N ASP A 96 -16.67 21.57 32.28
CA ASP A 96 -17.69 22.62 32.18
C ASP A 96 -19.13 22.07 32.08
N TYR A 97 -19.26 20.80 31.71
CA TYR A 97 -20.54 20.09 31.54
C TYR A 97 -20.71 18.94 32.56
N GLY A 98 -20.10 19.09 33.74
CA GLY A 98 -20.32 18.22 34.90
C GLY A 98 -19.60 16.88 34.84
N MET A 99 -18.46 16.78 34.13
CA MET A 99 -17.47 15.74 34.39
C MET A 99 -16.70 16.08 35.67
N ASP A 100 -16.44 15.07 36.50
CA ASP A 100 -15.60 15.23 37.69
C ASP A 100 -14.17 15.67 37.31
N ALA A 101 -13.62 16.61 38.05
CA ALA A 101 -12.33 17.22 37.74
C ALA A 101 -11.17 16.23 37.92
N GLU A 102 -11.19 15.38 38.96
CA GLU A 102 -10.15 14.38 39.21
C GLU A 102 -10.16 13.31 38.11
N ILE A 103 -11.35 12.89 37.65
CA ILE A 103 -11.49 11.99 36.50
C ILE A 103 -10.91 12.65 35.22
N SER A 104 -11.21 13.94 34.99
CA SER A 104 -10.68 14.65 33.83
C SER A 104 -9.16 14.75 33.89
N GLU A 105 -8.57 15.07 35.04
CA GLU A 105 -7.12 15.15 35.22
C GLU A 105 -6.43 13.81 34.93
N ALA A 106 -6.97 12.70 35.45
CA ALA A 106 -6.43 11.37 35.18
C ALA A 106 -6.54 10.97 33.68
N ILE A 107 -7.62 11.36 33.00
CA ILE A 107 -7.76 11.15 31.55
C ILE A 107 -6.72 11.98 30.78
N VAL A 108 -6.49 13.23 31.19
CA VAL A 108 -5.51 14.12 30.57
C VAL A 108 -4.10 13.54 30.67
N GLU A 109 -3.69 13.07 31.85
CA GLU A 109 -2.39 12.43 32.07
C GLU A 109 -2.24 11.16 31.20
N ALA A 110 -3.25 10.29 31.16
CA ALA A 110 -3.24 9.12 30.29
C ALA A 110 -3.15 9.48 28.80
N CYS A 111 -3.79 10.57 28.36
CA CYS A 111 -3.68 11.06 26.98
C CYS A 111 -2.28 11.60 26.67
N ASP A 112 -1.63 12.28 27.62
CA ASP A 112 -0.26 12.79 27.44
C ASP A 112 0.75 11.66 27.22
N GLU A 113 0.64 10.55 27.96
CA GLU A 113 1.48 9.36 27.70
C GLU A 113 1.26 8.75 26.30
N ILE A 114 0.04 8.80 25.76
CA ILE A 114 -0.24 8.37 24.38
C ILE A 114 0.39 9.33 23.37
N ILE A 115 0.26 10.64 23.59
CA ILE A 115 0.80 11.70 22.72
C ILE A 115 2.33 11.60 22.67
N GLU A 116 2.97 11.33 23.81
CA GLU A 116 4.41 11.09 23.91
C GLU A 116 4.82 9.79 23.20
N GLY A 117 3.95 8.78 23.23
CA GLY A 117 4.11 7.49 22.54
C GLY A 117 4.44 6.32 23.47
N CYS A 118 4.43 6.55 24.78
CA CYS A 118 4.80 5.59 25.82
C CYS A 118 3.91 4.33 25.80
N LEU A 119 2.66 4.45 25.38
CA LEU A 119 1.67 3.37 25.42
C LEU A 119 1.44 2.66 24.08
N ILE A 120 2.01 3.15 22.98
CA ILE A 120 1.57 2.77 21.63
C ILE A 120 1.91 1.33 21.28
N GLU A 121 3.21 0.97 21.33
CA GLU A 121 3.70 -0.35 20.93
C GLU A 121 3.05 -1.50 21.73
N GLU A 122 2.71 -1.24 22.98
CA GLU A 122 2.20 -2.25 23.88
C GLU A 122 0.69 -2.38 23.89
N HIS A 123 -0.07 -1.29 23.68
CA HIS A 123 -1.50 -1.26 23.97
C HIS A 123 -2.39 -0.95 22.75
N PHE A 124 -1.80 -0.70 21.58
CA PHE A 124 -2.53 -0.47 20.32
C PHE A 124 -2.21 -1.57 19.30
N PRO A 125 -3.02 -2.64 19.23
CA PRO A 125 -2.74 -3.75 18.33
C PRO A 125 -3.03 -3.43 16.86
N ALA A 126 -2.48 -4.26 15.96
CA ALA A 126 -2.71 -4.18 14.52
C ALA A 126 -4.16 -4.54 14.14
N ILE A 127 -5.04 -3.54 14.11
CA ILE A 127 -6.47 -3.67 13.74
C ILE A 127 -6.87 -2.69 12.63
N ILE A 128 -5.94 -2.29 11.74
CA ILE A 128 -6.20 -1.27 10.69
C ILE A 128 -7.36 -1.64 9.75
N TRP A 129 -7.56 -2.94 9.52
CA TRP A 129 -8.63 -3.48 8.68
C TRP A 129 -9.95 -3.70 9.43
N SER A 130 -10.05 -3.28 10.69
CA SER A 130 -11.31 -3.21 11.44
C SER A 130 -12.08 -1.92 11.09
N THR A 131 -13.28 -1.76 11.65
CA THR A 131 -14.08 -0.56 11.44
C THR A 131 -13.67 0.56 12.38
N ILE A 132 -14.19 1.75 12.09
CA ILE A 132 -13.94 2.97 12.86
C ILE A 132 -14.31 2.82 14.34
N THR A 133 -15.27 1.96 14.66
CA THR A 133 -15.72 1.70 16.03
C THR A 133 -14.64 0.98 16.83
N GLN A 134 -14.04 -0.09 16.29
CA GLN A 134 -13.01 -0.83 17.05
C GLN A 134 -11.77 0.02 17.30
N THR A 135 -11.39 0.87 16.34
CA THR A 135 -10.28 1.83 16.50
C THR A 135 -10.57 2.83 17.63
N ASN A 136 -11.76 3.43 17.66
CA ASN A 136 -12.16 4.35 18.73
C ASN A 136 -12.21 3.66 20.10
N MET A 137 -12.77 2.46 20.16
CA MET A 137 -12.93 1.73 21.41
C MET A 137 -11.62 1.25 21.99
N ASN A 138 -10.64 0.88 21.16
CA ASN A 138 -9.29 0.60 21.64
C ASN A 138 -8.67 1.81 22.35
N CYS A 139 -8.74 2.99 21.75
CA CYS A 139 -8.26 4.22 22.39
C CYS A 139 -9.00 4.52 23.71
N ASN A 140 -10.33 4.40 23.71
CA ASN A 140 -11.13 4.62 24.91
C ASN A 140 -10.79 3.66 26.06
N GLU A 141 -10.61 2.36 25.76
CA GLU A 141 -10.25 1.34 26.75
C GLU A 141 -8.85 1.61 27.32
N VAL A 142 -7.87 1.92 26.48
CA VAL A 142 -6.50 2.23 26.90
C VAL A 142 -6.47 3.45 27.83
N ILE A 143 -7.10 4.55 27.43
CA ILE A 143 -7.16 5.77 28.24
C ILE A 143 -7.90 5.51 29.56
N SER A 144 -9.05 4.84 29.50
CA SER A 144 -9.85 4.57 30.70
C SER A 144 -9.08 3.74 31.72
N ASN A 145 -8.41 2.68 31.28
CA ASN A 145 -7.68 1.80 32.17
C ASN A 145 -6.40 2.44 32.71
N ARG A 146 -5.70 3.25 31.90
CA ARG A 146 -4.55 4.02 32.40
C ARG A 146 -4.99 5.08 33.41
N ALA A 147 -6.09 5.78 33.16
CA ALA A 147 -6.65 6.74 34.12
C ALA A 147 -7.11 6.07 35.43
N ILE A 148 -7.71 4.88 35.37
CA ILE A 148 -8.05 4.10 36.57
C ILE A 148 -6.79 3.81 37.40
N GLU A 149 -5.72 3.37 36.75
CA GLU A 149 -4.46 3.05 37.44
C GLU A 149 -3.80 4.29 38.06
N ILE A 150 -3.81 5.43 37.37
CA ILE A 150 -3.34 6.72 37.90
C ILE A 150 -4.11 7.09 39.19
N MET A 151 -5.42 6.83 39.21
CA MET A 151 -6.28 7.04 40.39
C MET A 151 -6.18 5.91 41.44
N GLY A 152 -5.25 4.96 41.30
CA GLY A 152 -5.03 3.86 42.23
C GLY A 152 -6.09 2.74 42.18
N GLY A 153 -6.89 2.69 41.12
CA GLY A 153 -7.92 1.66 40.91
C GLY A 153 -7.42 0.42 40.19
N GLU A 154 -8.29 -0.59 40.09
CA GLU A 154 -7.98 -1.86 39.42
C GLU A 154 -8.32 -1.79 37.92
N ILE A 155 -7.31 -2.04 37.07
CA ILE A 155 -7.45 -2.12 35.60
C ILE A 155 -8.56 -3.11 35.22
N GLY A 156 -9.46 -2.70 34.33
CA GLY A 156 -10.59 -3.51 33.85
C GLY A 156 -11.87 -3.39 34.69
N SER A 157 -11.82 -2.73 35.85
CA SER A 157 -12.99 -2.53 36.73
C SER A 157 -14.04 -1.56 36.17
N LYS A 158 -13.64 -0.71 35.21
CA LYS A 158 -14.43 0.39 34.64
C LYS A 158 -14.90 1.42 35.68
N LYS A 159 -14.26 1.46 36.85
CA LYS A 159 -14.49 2.44 37.92
C LYS A 159 -13.13 2.90 38.48
N PRO A 160 -12.95 4.20 38.79
CA PRO A 160 -13.94 5.27 38.66
C PRO A 160 -14.16 5.75 37.21
N VAL A 161 -13.22 5.47 36.29
CA VAL A 161 -13.30 5.93 34.90
C VAL A 161 -13.91 4.87 34.00
N HIS A 162 -14.92 5.25 33.21
CA HIS A 162 -15.62 4.39 32.25
C HIS A 162 -15.25 4.81 30.82
N PRO A 163 -14.94 3.86 29.91
CA PRO A 163 -14.49 4.19 28.54
C PRO A 163 -15.56 4.94 27.73
N ASN A 164 -16.85 4.74 28.02
CA ASN A 164 -17.92 5.43 27.30
C ASN A 164 -18.48 6.64 28.05
N ASP A 165 -18.60 6.57 29.37
CA ASP A 165 -19.33 7.59 30.15
C ASP A 165 -18.43 8.78 30.47
N HIS A 166 -17.12 8.56 30.45
CA HIS A 166 -16.11 9.57 30.74
C HIS A 166 -15.25 9.84 29.49
N VAL A 167 -14.48 8.86 29.00
CA VAL A 167 -13.53 9.09 27.89
C VAL A 167 -14.22 9.46 26.57
N ASN A 168 -15.36 8.83 26.26
CA ASN A 168 -16.14 9.08 25.05
C ASN A 168 -17.32 10.06 25.26
N LYS A 169 -17.38 10.78 26.39
CA LYS A 169 -18.49 11.68 26.72
C LYS A 169 -18.61 12.80 25.69
N GLY A 170 -19.82 12.98 25.14
CA GLY A 170 -20.12 13.97 24.10
C GLY A 170 -19.60 13.63 22.70
N GLN A 171 -19.13 12.40 22.48
CA GLN A 171 -18.45 11.98 21.25
C GLN A 171 -19.05 10.70 20.66
N SER A 172 -18.76 10.43 19.40
CA SER A 172 -19.08 9.22 18.65
C SER A 172 -17.84 8.72 17.92
N SER A 173 -17.79 7.44 17.55
CA SER A 173 -16.72 6.96 16.66
C SER A 173 -16.75 7.68 15.29
N ASN A 174 -17.93 8.15 14.88
CA ASN A 174 -18.14 8.78 13.56
C ASN A 174 -17.67 10.24 13.50
N ASP A 175 -17.52 10.94 14.63
CA ASP A 175 -16.97 12.30 14.68
C ASP A 175 -15.56 12.34 15.28
N THR A 176 -15.23 11.38 16.16
CA THR A 176 -13.89 11.23 16.74
C THR A 176 -12.86 10.89 15.67
N LEU A 177 -13.12 9.86 14.85
CA LEU A 177 -12.11 9.41 13.90
C LEU A 177 -11.81 10.46 12.82
N PRO A 178 -12.79 11.06 12.11
CA PRO A 178 -12.51 12.14 11.15
C PRO A 178 -11.76 13.33 11.75
N THR A 179 -12.07 13.68 13.00
CA THR A 179 -11.33 14.76 13.67
C THR A 179 -9.89 14.37 13.95
N ALA A 180 -9.63 13.16 14.46
CA ALA A 180 -8.28 12.65 14.67
C ALA A 180 -7.50 12.53 13.34
N VAL A 181 -8.18 12.14 12.26
CA VAL A 181 -7.64 12.12 10.90
C VAL A 181 -7.18 13.52 10.51
N ASN A 182 -8.02 14.54 10.64
CA ASN A 182 -7.69 15.93 10.31
C ASN A 182 -6.53 16.48 11.16
N ILE A 183 -6.50 16.18 12.46
CA ILE A 183 -5.38 16.51 13.35
C ILE A 183 -4.07 15.87 12.85
N SER A 184 -4.09 14.55 12.62
CA SER A 184 -2.90 13.82 12.17
C SER A 184 -2.40 14.29 10.80
N MET A 185 -3.30 14.56 9.84
CA MET A 185 -2.94 15.10 8.54
C MET A 185 -2.31 16.49 8.67
N ALA A 186 -2.93 17.38 9.44
CA ALA A 186 -2.41 18.73 9.67
C ALA A 186 -0.99 18.70 10.26
N MET A 187 -0.77 17.87 11.27
CA MET A 187 0.53 17.74 11.93
C MET A 187 1.58 17.16 10.97
N GLU A 188 1.27 16.10 10.23
CA GLU A 188 2.22 15.48 9.30
C GLU A 188 2.51 16.36 8.07
N LEU A 189 1.53 17.12 7.57
CA LEU A 189 1.75 18.10 6.51
C LEU A 189 2.72 19.20 6.98
N ASN A 190 2.46 19.81 8.14
CA ASN A 190 3.25 20.93 8.65
C ASN A 190 4.63 20.52 9.17
N ASN A 191 4.74 19.39 9.87
CA ASN A 191 5.97 18.98 10.56
C ASN A 191 6.87 18.11 9.68
N SER A 192 6.30 17.37 8.73
CA SER A 192 7.06 16.39 7.93
C SER A 192 7.17 16.82 6.47
N LEU A 193 6.04 16.96 5.77
CA LEU A 193 6.05 17.11 4.31
C LEU A 193 6.48 18.49 3.84
N ILE A 194 5.85 19.56 4.34
CA ILE A 194 6.15 20.92 3.93
C ILE A 194 7.65 21.24 4.12
N PRO A 195 8.28 20.92 5.27
CA PRO A 195 9.73 21.07 5.44
C PRO A 195 10.54 20.26 4.43
N ALA A 196 10.22 18.99 4.22
CA ALA A 196 10.95 18.12 3.30
C ALA A 196 10.92 18.62 1.85
N ILE A 197 9.76 19.10 1.39
CA ILE A 197 9.59 19.64 0.04
C ILE A 197 10.25 21.01 -0.09
N THR A 198 10.25 21.81 0.99
CA THR A 198 11.00 23.08 1.04
C THR A 198 12.50 22.83 0.93
N GLU A 199 13.05 21.87 1.67
CA GLU A 199 14.47 21.49 1.56
C GLU A 199 14.83 21.02 0.14
N LEU A 200 13.95 20.23 -0.51
CA LEU A 200 14.16 19.78 -1.88
C LEU A 200 14.09 20.96 -2.88
N TYR A 201 13.13 21.88 -2.69
CA TYR A 201 13.04 23.12 -3.45
C TYR A 201 14.34 23.93 -3.34
N GLU A 202 14.85 24.14 -2.13
CA GLU A 202 16.10 24.86 -1.88
C GLU A 202 17.29 24.18 -2.54
N GLY A 203 17.42 22.86 -2.41
CA GLY A 203 18.50 22.11 -3.06
C GLY A 203 18.47 22.21 -4.59
N LEU A 204 17.26 22.27 -5.19
CA LEU A 204 17.11 22.50 -6.64
C LEU A 204 17.46 23.95 -7.02
N LYS A 205 17.10 24.94 -6.19
CA LYS A 205 17.49 26.35 -6.37
C LYS A 205 19.01 26.54 -6.30
N GLU A 206 19.69 25.86 -5.38
CA GLU A 206 21.15 25.87 -5.29
C GLU A 206 21.79 25.34 -6.59
N LYS A 207 21.22 24.26 -7.17
CA LYS A 207 21.70 23.72 -8.45
C LYS A 207 21.36 24.59 -9.66
N GLU A 208 20.24 25.28 -9.64
CA GLU A 208 19.94 26.33 -10.62
C GLU A 208 21.06 27.38 -10.65
N GLU A 209 21.48 27.87 -9.48
CA GLU A 209 22.57 28.85 -9.37
C GLU A 209 23.93 28.25 -9.76
N GLU A 210 24.25 27.05 -9.28
CA GLU A 210 25.51 26.36 -9.61
C GLU A 210 25.66 26.11 -11.12
N PHE A 211 24.55 25.83 -11.80
CA PHE A 211 24.52 25.48 -13.22
C PHE A 211 24.10 26.64 -14.13
N ALA A 212 23.98 27.86 -13.60
CA ALA A 212 23.47 29.03 -14.31
C ALA A 212 24.21 29.33 -15.62
N ASP A 213 25.54 29.23 -15.63
CA ASP A 213 26.38 29.51 -16.80
C ASP A 213 26.71 28.26 -17.65
N ILE A 214 26.13 27.09 -17.34
CA ILE A 214 26.39 25.84 -18.06
C ILE A 214 25.42 25.70 -19.23
N ILE A 215 25.87 26.08 -20.43
CA ILE A 215 25.07 25.96 -21.66
C ILE A 215 25.10 24.51 -22.15
N LYS A 216 23.92 23.93 -22.36
CA LYS A 216 23.73 22.59 -22.92
C LYS A 216 22.75 22.62 -24.08
N ILE A 217 22.73 21.53 -24.85
CA ILE A 217 21.75 21.36 -25.91
C ILE A 217 20.39 21.01 -25.30
N GLY A 218 19.34 21.70 -25.74
CA GLY A 218 17.97 21.31 -25.41
C GLY A 218 17.57 20.05 -26.14
N ARG A 219 16.44 19.46 -25.73
CA ARG A 219 15.89 18.29 -26.40
C ARG A 219 14.39 18.37 -26.61
N THR A 220 13.94 17.96 -27.79
CA THR A 220 12.54 17.63 -28.10
C THR A 220 12.51 16.25 -28.73
N HIS A 221 11.63 15.36 -28.27
CA HIS A 221 11.62 13.94 -28.67
C HIS A 221 12.97 13.21 -28.48
N LEU A 222 13.75 13.62 -27.46
CA LEU A 222 15.14 13.18 -27.21
C LEU A 222 16.13 13.48 -28.35
N GLN A 223 15.74 14.30 -29.33
CA GLN A 223 16.60 14.83 -30.37
C GLN A 223 17.14 16.20 -29.95
N ASP A 224 18.31 16.57 -30.47
CA ASP A 224 18.88 17.90 -30.28
C ASP A 224 17.87 19.00 -30.64
N ALA A 225 17.80 20.03 -29.82
CA ALA A 225 16.97 21.21 -30.03
C ALA A 225 17.76 22.49 -29.72
N VAL A 226 17.08 23.63 -29.56
CA VAL A 226 17.74 24.90 -29.25
C VAL A 226 18.50 24.83 -27.91
N PRO A 227 19.65 25.50 -27.78
CA PRO A 227 20.39 25.53 -26.51
C PRO A 227 19.61 26.18 -25.36
N LEU A 228 19.89 25.74 -24.15
CA LEU A 228 19.46 26.33 -22.88
C LEU A 228 20.59 26.23 -21.86
N THR A 229 20.45 26.85 -20.69
CA THR A 229 21.35 26.56 -19.57
C THR A 229 20.82 25.40 -18.74
N LEU A 230 21.72 24.61 -18.18
CA LEU A 230 21.36 23.58 -17.20
C LEU A 230 20.73 24.22 -15.96
N GLY A 231 21.12 25.45 -15.61
CA GLY A 231 20.44 26.24 -14.57
C GLY A 231 18.95 26.48 -14.87
N GLN A 232 18.59 26.82 -16.11
CA GLN A 232 17.18 26.98 -16.51
C GLN A 232 16.36 25.69 -16.34
N GLU A 233 16.96 24.53 -16.61
CA GLU A 233 16.32 23.23 -16.40
C GLU A 233 16.03 22.98 -14.92
N PHE A 234 17.00 23.26 -14.04
CA PHE A 234 16.82 23.16 -12.59
C PHE A 234 15.87 24.22 -12.02
N SER A 235 15.81 25.42 -12.60
CA SER A 235 14.80 26.43 -12.27
C SER A 235 13.39 25.90 -12.51
N GLY A 236 13.18 25.23 -13.64
CA GLY A 236 11.91 24.55 -13.94
C GLY A 236 11.56 23.43 -12.96
N TYR A 237 12.56 22.72 -12.42
CA TYR A 237 12.35 21.71 -11.37
C TYR A 237 11.98 22.35 -10.03
N ALA A 238 12.70 23.40 -9.62
CA ALA A 238 12.41 24.13 -8.39
C ALA A 238 10.98 24.73 -8.43
N GLN A 239 10.58 25.34 -9.54
CA GLN A 239 9.23 25.90 -9.69
C GLN A 239 8.13 24.85 -9.51
N GLN A 240 8.36 23.60 -9.94
CA GLN A 240 7.39 22.51 -9.72
C GLN A 240 7.20 22.19 -8.24
N MET A 241 8.28 22.22 -7.44
CA MET A 241 8.18 22.03 -5.98
C MET A 241 7.44 23.19 -5.31
N LYS A 242 7.73 24.43 -5.73
CA LYS A 242 7.02 25.62 -5.24
C LYS A 242 5.51 25.54 -5.52
N ASN A 243 5.13 25.19 -6.75
CA ASN A 243 3.73 24.98 -7.12
C ASN A 243 3.08 23.85 -6.31
N GLY A 244 3.84 22.84 -5.89
CA GLY A 244 3.38 21.78 -5.00
C GLY A 244 3.05 22.30 -3.60
N LEU A 245 3.97 23.09 -3.01
CA LEU A 245 3.77 23.76 -1.73
C LEU A 245 2.54 24.67 -1.75
N ASP A 246 2.37 25.46 -2.81
CA ASP A 246 1.22 26.37 -2.94
C ASP A 246 -0.13 25.64 -2.95
N ARG A 247 -0.19 24.43 -3.55
CA ARG A 247 -1.40 23.60 -3.53
C ARG A 247 -1.69 23.04 -2.14
N ILE A 248 -0.64 22.64 -1.41
CA ILE A 248 -0.81 22.14 -0.04
C ILE A 248 -1.28 23.28 0.87
N ASP A 249 -0.67 24.45 0.76
CA ASP A 249 -1.06 25.64 1.54
C ASP A 249 -2.53 26.01 1.31
N ALA A 250 -2.99 25.94 0.06
CA ALA A 250 -4.37 26.23 -0.30
C ALA A 250 -5.42 25.30 0.36
N VAL A 251 -5.07 24.04 0.66
CA VAL A 251 -6.02 23.08 1.28
C VAL A 251 -5.98 23.09 2.81
N LEU A 252 -4.89 23.59 3.43
CA LEU A 252 -4.72 23.60 4.89
C LEU A 252 -5.91 24.19 5.67
N PRO A 253 -6.54 25.31 5.27
CA PRO A 253 -7.68 25.86 5.99
C PRO A 253 -8.86 24.90 6.19
N ARG A 254 -9.08 23.97 5.25
CA ARG A 254 -10.10 22.91 5.36
C ARG A 254 -9.61 21.73 6.21
N VAL A 255 -8.32 21.41 6.16
CA VAL A 255 -7.71 20.36 7.01
C VAL A 255 -7.84 20.72 8.49
N TYR A 256 -7.85 22.01 8.83
CA TYR A 256 -8.04 22.49 10.21
C TYR A 256 -9.49 22.44 10.71
N GLU A 257 -10.42 21.91 9.94
CA GLU A 257 -11.82 21.78 10.36
C GLU A 257 -12.04 20.49 11.14
N ILE A 258 -12.63 20.57 12.34
CA ILE A 258 -12.96 19.39 13.15
C ILE A 258 -14.42 18.98 12.95
N CYS A 259 -14.66 17.67 12.84
CA CYS A 259 -16.02 17.11 12.75
C CYS A 259 -16.66 16.84 14.12
N LEU A 260 -15.90 17.03 15.22
CA LEU A 260 -16.32 16.72 16.58
C LEU A 260 -17.61 17.44 16.97
N GLY A 261 -18.48 16.75 17.72
CA GLY A 261 -19.78 17.28 18.11
C GLY A 261 -20.85 17.09 17.05
N GLY A 262 -20.57 16.41 15.94
CA GLY A 262 -21.57 15.93 14.99
C GLY A 262 -22.20 14.60 15.41
N THR A 263 -21.59 13.90 16.38
CA THR A 263 -21.99 12.61 16.93
C THR A 263 -22.18 11.53 15.85
N ALA A 264 -23.33 10.87 15.75
CA ALA A 264 -23.49 9.70 14.88
C ALA A 264 -23.61 10.05 13.39
N VAL A 265 -24.32 11.13 13.06
CA VAL A 265 -24.74 11.49 11.69
C VAL A 265 -24.68 13.00 11.41
N GLY A 266 -23.96 13.77 12.22
CA GLY A 266 -23.80 15.22 12.04
C GLY A 266 -24.87 16.11 12.67
N THR A 267 -25.81 15.55 13.43
CA THR A 267 -26.88 16.31 14.11
C THR A 267 -26.44 16.91 15.45
N GLY A 268 -25.36 16.39 16.03
CA GLY A 268 -24.89 16.77 17.36
C GLY A 268 -25.75 16.27 18.52
N ILE A 269 -26.66 15.33 18.26
CA ILE A 269 -27.47 14.72 19.32
C ILE A 269 -26.56 14.03 20.34
N GLY A 270 -26.64 14.45 21.61
CA GLY A 270 -25.81 13.95 22.70
C GLY A 270 -24.52 14.75 22.96
N ALA A 271 -24.21 15.78 22.16
CA ALA A 271 -23.15 16.74 22.46
C ALA A 271 -23.74 18.02 23.09
N ASN A 272 -23.01 18.63 24.03
CA ASN A 272 -23.43 19.88 24.66
C ASN A 272 -23.28 21.08 23.71
N GLN A 273 -24.06 22.14 23.95
CA GLN A 273 -23.94 23.39 23.19
C GLN A 273 -22.54 23.99 23.38
N CYS A 274 -21.91 24.43 22.28
CA CYS A 274 -20.54 24.93 22.23
C CYS A 274 -19.43 23.89 22.52
N PHE A 275 -19.76 22.60 22.68
CA PHE A 275 -18.77 21.55 22.94
C PHE A 275 -17.71 21.48 21.82
N ALA A 276 -18.18 21.50 20.56
CA ALA A 276 -17.31 21.43 19.39
C ALA A 276 -16.38 22.65 19.29
N GLU A 277 -16.92 23.86 19.45
CA GLU A 277 -16.15 25.11 19.44
C GLU A 277 -15.05 25.11 20.50
N LYS A 278 -15.40 24.80 21.76
CA LYS A 278 -14.42 24.75 22.86
C LYS A 278 -13.36 23.67 22.66
N CYS A 279 -13.75 22.50 22.11
CA CYS A 279 -12.78 21.46 21.80
C CYS A 279 -11.82 21.90 20.69
N ALA A 280 -12.32 22.60 19.67
CA ALA A 280 -11.48 23.16 18.61
C ALA A 280 -10.45 24.15 19.18
N ASP A 281 -10.86 25.03 20.09
CA ASP A 281 -9.96 25.98 20.76
C ASP A 281 -8.85 25.25 21.53
N LYS A 282 -9.20 24.17 22.26
CA LYS A 282 -8.22 23.36 22.99
C LYS A 282 -7.28 22.57 22.08
N ILE A 283 -7.80 21.99 20.99
CA ILE A 283 -6.96 21.32 19.99
C ILE A 283 -6.01 22.34 19.33
N ALA A 284 -6.49 23.54 19.03
CA ALA A 284 -5.67 24.61 18.49
C ALA A 284 -4.55 25.04 19.46
N GLU A 285 -4.88 25.17 20.75
CA GLU A 285 -3.91 25.43 21.83
C GLU A 285 -2.82 24.34 21.87
N TYR A 286 -3.20 23.06 21.90
CA TYR A 286 -2.27 21.94 22.05
C TYR A 286 -1.39 21.70 20.83
N THR A 287 -1.90 21.97 19.63
CA THR A 287 -1.19 21.73 18.37
C THR A 287 -0.47 22.97 17.84
N CYS A 288 -0.79 24.15 18.36
CA CYS A 288 -0.40 25.45 17.81
C CYS A 288 -0.83 25.64 16.33
N LEU A 289 -1.91 24.97 15.91
CA LEU A 289 -2.50 25.06 14.58
C LEU A 289 -3.92 25.64 14.67
N PRO A 290 -4.43 26.36 13.65
CA PRO A 290 -5.67 27.12 13.75
C PRO A 290 -6.93 26.24 13.57
N PHE A 291 -7.07 25.20 14.39
CA PHE A 291 -8.24 24.33 14.36
C PHE A 291 -9.52 25.07 14.69
N LYS A 292 -10.57 24.74 13.95
CA LYS A 292 -11.91 25.33 14.10
C LYS A 292 -12.96 24.26 13.88
N LYS A 293 -14.18 24.49 14.38
CA LYS A 293 -15.33 23.65 14.07
C LYS A 293 -15.65 23.69 12.57
N ALA A 294 -15.96 22.54 11.97
CA ALA A 294 -16.42 22.50 10.58
C ALA A 294 -17.74 23.27 10.40
N PRO A 295 -17.90 24.02 9.30
CA PRO A 295 -19.12 24.79 9.06
C PRO A 295 -20.36 23.89 8.89
N ASN A 296 -20.16 22.64 8.45
CA ASN A 296 -21.21 21.65 8.31
C ASN A 296 -20.74 20.27 8.83
N LEU A 297 -21.23 19.87 10.00
CA LEU A 297 -20.85 18.61 10.64
C LEU A 297 -21.44 17.37 9.92
N PHE A 298 -22.57 17.51 9.22
CA PHE A 298 -23.15 16.43 8.42
C PHE A 298 -22.23 16.08 7.25
N GLU A 299 -21.82 17.09 6.49
CA GLU A 299 -20.93 16.94 5.35
C GLU A 299 -19.58 16.33 5.78
N CYS A 300 -18.95 16.91 6.82
CA CYS A 300 -17.67 16.47 7.38
C CYS A 300 -17.64 14.95 7.71
N ILE A 301 -18.75 14.42 8.25
CA ILE A 301 -18.86 13.01 8.65
C ILE A 301 -19.16 12.10 7.45
N ALA A 302 -20.06 12.55 6.57
CA ALA A 302 -20.59 11.76 5.47
C ALA A 302 -19.60 11.59 4.32
N THR A 303 -18.89 12.64 3.90
CA THR A 303 -18.11 12.64 2.65
C THR A 303 -16.65 12.26 2.89
N ASN A 304 -16.00 12.88 3.87
CA ASN A 304 -14.55 12.88 4.09
C ASN A 304 -13.76 13.24 2.81
N ASP A 305 -14.32 14.15 2.00
CA ASP A 305 -13.75 14.60 0.73
C ASP A 305 -12.36 15.26 0.90
N ILE A 306 -12.10 15.86 2.05
CA ILE A 306 -10.83 16.51 2.40
C ILE A 306 -9.64 15.56 2.28
N MET A 307 -9.81 14.27 2.61
CA MET A 307 -8.75 13.27 2.41
C MET A 307 -8.46 13.04 0.92
N VAL A 308 -9.49 13.07 0.07
CA VAL A 308 -9.36 12.95 -1.39
C VAL A 308 -8.68 14.19 -1.96
N GLU A 309 -9.06 15.38 -1.51
CA GLU A 309 -8.46 16.65 -1.94
C GLU A 309 -6.97 16.73 -1.57
N VAL A 310 -6.63 16.49 -0.30
CA VAL A 310 -5.24 16.43 0.17
C VAL A 310 -4.45 15.43 -0.66
N HIS A 311 -4.98 14.21 -0.85
CA HIS A 311 -4.27 13.20 -1.63
C HIS A 311 -4.16 13.57 -3.13
N GLY A 312 -5.09 14.35 -3.68
CA GLY A 312 -4.97 14.93 -5.02
C GLY A 312 -3.77 15.87 -5.15
N CYS A 313 -3.52 16.70 -4.13
CA CYS A 313 -2.31 17.53 -4.04
C CYS A 313 -1.04 16.66 -3.97
N LEU A 314 -1.03 15.63 -3.12
CA LEU A 314 0.10 14.70 -2.98
C LEU A 314 0.40 13.95 -4.29
N ASN A 315 -0.64 13.52 -5.01
CA ASN A 315 -0.50 12.81 -6.29
C ASN A 315 0.10 13.71 -7.38
N THR A 316 -0.32 14.98 -7.43
CA THR A 316 0.25 15.98 -8.35
C THR A 316 1.72 16.27 -8.03
N LEU A 317 2.05 16.36 -6.74
CA LEU A 317 3.42 16.52 -6.28
C LEU A 317 4.28 15.31 -6.63
N ALA A 318 3.78 14.10 -6.39
CA ALA A 318 4.44 12.84 -6.76
C ALA A 318 4.73 12.76 -8.26
N ALA A 319 3.79 13.16 -9.12
CA ALA A 319 4.01 13.20 -10.57
C ALA A 319 5.17 14.14 -10.96
N SER A 320 5.25 15.30 -10.30
CA SER A 320 6.32 16.29 -10.52
C SER A 320 7.68 15.76 -10.08
N ILE A 321 7.77 15.19 -8.88
CA ILE A 321 9.00 14.60 -8.34
C ILE A 321 9.45 13.41 -9.21
N MET A 322 8.53 12.54 -9.63
CA MET A 322 8.83 11.40 -10.50
C MET A 322 9.45 11.85 -11.82
N LYS A 323 8.91 12.91 -12.43
CA LYS A 323 9.47 13.49 -13.66
C LYS A 323 10.90 13.97 -13.44
N ILE A 324 11.15 14.71 -12.36
CA ILE A 324 12.49 15.20 -11.99
C ILE A 324 13.47 14.02 -11.80
N GLY A 325 13.06 12.98 -11.07
CA GLY A 325 13.86 11.77 -10.87
C GLY A 325 14.18 11.04 -12.19
N ASN A 326 13.21 10.93 -13.10
CA ASN A 326 13.40 10.33 -14.42
C ASN A 326 14.36 11.14 -15.30
N ASP A 327 14.23 12.47 -15.31
CA ASP A 327 15.15 13.33 -16.06
C ASP A 327 16.58 13.21 -15.54
N ILE A 328 16.78 13.31 -14.22
CA ILE A 328 18.12 13.20 -13.61
C ILE A 328 18.73 11.82 -13.90
N ARG A 329 17.92 10.76 -13.82
CA ARG A 329 18.33 9.40 -14.19
C ARG A 329 18.79 9.32 -15.65
N LEU A 330 18.05 9.95 -16.58
CA LEU A 330 18.37 9.95 -18.00
C LEU A 330 19.63 10.79 -18.29
N LEU A 331 19.73 11.99 -17.73
CA LEU A 331 20.88 12.89 -17.85
C LEU A 331 22.15 12.29 -17.21
N GLY A 332 21.98 11.47 -16.18
CA GLY A 332 23.05 10.71 -15.51
C GLY A 332 23.44 9.41 -16.21
N SER A 333 22.75 9.00 -17.28
CA SER A 333 23.08 7.77 -18.02
C SER A 333 24.50 7.84 -18.58
N GLY A 334 25.38 6.91 -18.23
CA GLY A 334 26.81 7.04 -18.53
C GLY A 334 27.66 5.88 -18.01
N PRO A 335 29.01 6.01 -17.97
CA PRO A 335 29.78 7.26 -18.15
C PRO A 335 30.19 7.60 -19.60
N ARG A 336 30.08 6.65 -20.55
CA ARG A 336 30.54 6.87 -21.95
C ARG A 336 29.45 6.71 -23.00
N CYS A 337 28.55 5.75 -22.81
CA CYS A 337 27.56 5.35 -23.82
C CYS A 337 26.14 5.91 -23.58
N GLY A 338 25.98 6.82 -22.61
CA GLY A 338 24.72 7.55 -22.38
C GLY A 338 24.88 9.06 -22.55
N LEU A 339 23.88 9.83 -22.11
CA LEU A 339 23.91 11.29 -22.17
C LEU A 339 25.07 11.85 -21.33
N SER A 340 25.17 11.38 -20.08
CA SER A 340 26.22 11.72 -19.12
C SER A 340 26.45 13.23 -18.98
N GLU A 341 25.37 14.02 -19.05
CA GLU A 341 25.39 15.46 -18.78
C GLU A 341 25.51 15.74 -17.28
N LEU A 342 25.00 14.82 -16.46
CA LEU A 342 25.14 14.85 -15.00
C LEU A 342 26.03 13.69 -14.52
N MET A 343 26.82 13.95 -13.48
CA MET A 343 27.54 12.95 -12.71
C MET A 343 26.81 12.74 -11.39
N LEU A 344 26.40 11.50 -11.15
CA LEU A 344 25.67 11.11 -9.93
C LEU A 344 26.65 10.84 -8.78
N PRO A 345 26.28 11.16 -7.53
CA PRO A 345 27.10 10.85 -6.37
C PRO A 345 27.21 9.32 -6.16
N PRO A 346 28.41 8.78 -5.89
CA PRO A 346 28.62 7.35 -5.67
C PRO A 346 28.32 6.99 -4.20
N ASN A 347 27.04 6.93 -3.83
CA ASN A 347 26.65 6.64 -2.43
C ASN A 347 26.83 5.17 -2.03
N GLU A 348 26.93 4.28 -3.02
CA GLU A 348 27.06 2.84 -2.83
C GLU A 348 28.01 2.22 -3.86
N PRO A 349 28.61 1.06 -3.53
CA PRO A 349 29.36 0.30 -4.51
C PRO A 349 28.46 0.01 -5.71
N GLY A 350 28.99 0.26 -6.92
CA GLY A 350 28.37 -0.24 -8.14
C GLY A 350 28.36 -1.77 -8.17
N SER A 351 28.00 -2.33 -9.33
CA SER A 351 28.13 -3.78 -9.52
C SER A 351 29.58 -4.23 -9.25
N SER A 352 29.75 -5.26 -8.41
CA SER A 352 31.07 -5.80 -8.00
C SER A 352 31.95 -6.24 -9.18
N ILE A 353 31.34 -6.49 -10.34
CA ILE A 353 32.01 -6.92 -11.58
C ILE A 353 32.21 -5.78 -12.60
N MET A 354 31.72 -4.56 -12.36
CA MET A 354 31.82 -3.42 -13.29
C MET A 354 32.37 -2.16 -12.57
N PRO A 355 33.70 -2.07 -12.38
CA PRO A 355 34.33 -0.92 -11.74
C PRO A 355 33.98 0.40 -12.43
N GLY A 356 33.61 1.42 -11.65
CA GLY A 356 33.28 2.76 -12.14
C GLY A 356 31.85 2.99 -12.61
N LYS A 357 30.97 1.97 -12.57
CA LYS A 357 29.53 2.14 -12.80
C LYS A 357 28.84 2.73 -11.56
N VAL A 358 28.11 3.82 -11.71
CA VAL A 358 27.25 4.40 -10.67
C VAL A 358 25.79 4.19 -11.07
N ASN A 359 25.04 3.45 -10.27
CA ASN A 359 23.61 3.22 -10.51
C ASN A 359 22.80 4.42 -9.96
N PRO A 360 21.72 4.85 -10.63
CA PRO A 360 20.88 5.97 -10.21
C PRO A 360 19.90 5.58 -9.09
N THR A 361 20.38 4.92 -8.04
CA THR A 361 19.54 4.26 -7.02
C THR A 361 18.60 5.22 -6.30
N GLN A 362 19.03 6.46 -6.06
CA GLN A 362 18.19 7.49 -5.44
C GLN A 362 17.04 7.93 -6.36
N CYS A 363 17.27 7.96 -7.68
CA CYS A 363 16.21 8.23 -8.66
C CYS A 363 15.23 7.04 -8.76
N GLU A 364 15.73 5.80 -8.71
CA GLU A 364 14.90 4.59 -8.70
C GLU A 364 14.01 4.52 -7.45
N SER A 365 14.56 4.83 -6.28
CA SER A 365 13.81 4.84 -5.02
C SER A 365 12.71 5.90 -5.02
N ILE A 366 13.03 7.17 -5.35
CA ILE A 366 12.01 8.24 -5.34
C ILE A 366 10.91 8.02 -6.38
N THR A 367 11.25 7.53 -7.58
CA THR A 367 10.23 7.21 -8.60
C THR A 367 9.33 6.05 -8.20
N SER A 368 9.86 5.05 -7.49
CA SER A 368 9.08 3.96 -6.90
C SER A 368 8.13 4.47 -5.80
N ILE A 369 8.59 5.38 -4.95
CA ILE A 369 7.76 6.03 -3.92
C ILE A 369 6.61 6.81 -4.57
N CYS A 370 6.92 7.64 -5.57
CA CYS A 370 5.90 8.40 -6.29
C CYS A 370 4.86 7.48 -6.95
N THR A 371 5.30 6.32 -7.44
CA THR A 371 4.40 5.30 -8.00
C THR A 371 3.48 4.69 -6.93
N GLN A 372 3.98 4.42 -5.73
CA GLN A 372 3.14 3.97 -4.61
C GLN A 372 2.08 5.02 -4.23
N VAL A 373 2.46 6.30 -4.20
CA VAL A 373 1.54 7.40 -3.92
C VAL A 373 0.40 7.44 -4.94
N MET A 374 0.67 7.19 -6.22
CA MET A 374 -0.38 7.08 -7.25
C MET A 374 -1.36 5.93 -6.96
N GLY A 375 -0.85 4.77 -6.51
CA GLY A 375 -1.70 3.66 -6.09
C GLY A 375 -2.55 3.98 -4.86
N ASN A 376 -1.94 4.61 -3.85
CA ASN A 376 -2.62 5.08 -2.64
C ASN A 376 -3.73 6.09 -2.98
N HIS A 377 -3.52 6.96 -3.98
CA HIS A 377 -4.52 7.92 -4.43
C HIS A 377 -5.78 7.22 -4.93
N VAL A 378 -5.63 6.15 -5.70
CA VAL A 378 -6.78 5.38 -6.21
C VAL A 378 -7.53 4.69 -5.07
N ALA A 379 -6.83 4.12 -4.09
CA ALA A 379 -7.49 3.54 -2.91
C ALA A 379 -8.29 4.60 -2.12
N VAL A 380 -7.72 5.80 -1.93
CA VAL A 380 -8.39 6.92 -1.24
C VAL A 380 -9.61 7.41 -2.03
N THR A 381 -9.50 7.55 -3.34
CA THR A 381 -10.60 7.99 -4.22
C THR A 381 -11.74 6.97 -4.27
N ILE A 382 -11.43 5.67 -4.32
CA ILE A 382 -12.43 4.60 -4.22
C ILE A 382 -13.11 4.68 -2.85
N GLY A 383 -12.34 4.82 -1.76
CA GLY A 383 -12.90 4.97 -0.41
C GLY A 383 -13.83 6.18 -0.30
N GLY A 384 -13.42 7.33 -0.81
CA GLY A 384 -14.22 8.56 -0.82
C GLY A 384 -15.53 8.44 -1.61
N SER A 385 -15.55 7.66 -2.69
CA SER A 385 -16.71 7.49 -3.57
C SER A 385 -17.67 6.37 -3.15
N ASN A 386 -17.27 5.48 -2.23
CA ASN A 386 -18.07 4.32 -1.80
C ASN A 386 -18.78 4.52 -0.44
N GLY A 387 -18.93 5.78 0.01
CA GLY A 387 -19.80 6.11 1.15
C GLY A 387 -21.28 5.84 0.84
N HIS A 388 -22.08 5.53 1.87
CA HIS A 388 -23.52 5.34 1.72
C HIS A 388 -24.26 6.29 2.66
N LEU A 389 -25.17 7.09 2.09
CA LEU A 389 -26.02 8.04 2.82
C LEU A 389 -25.18 8.93 3.76
N GLU A 390 -25.40 8.84 5.08
CA GLU A 390 -24.78 9.71 6.09
C GLU A 390 -23.40 9.24 6.58
N LEU A 391 -22.86 8.13 6.05
CA LEU A 391 -21.60 7.56 6.55
C LEU A 391 -20.70 7.01 5.44
N ASN A 392 -19.44 7.42 5.47
CA ASN A 392 -18.36 6.73 4.78
C ASN A 392 -17.61 5.77 5.73
N VAL A 393 -17.64 4.46 5.44
CA VAL A 393 -16.99 3.42 6.27
C VAL A 393 -15.51 3.17 5.92
N PHE A 394 -15.00 3.77 4.84
CA PHE A 394 -13.63 3.55 4.34
C PHE A 394 -12.56 4.41 5.04
N LYS A 395 -12.93 5.13 6.11
CA LYS A 395 -12.06 6.13 6.76
C LYS A 395 -10.70 5.57 7.19
N THR A 396 -10.64 4.34 7.72
CA THR A 396 -9.37 3.73 8.20
C THR A 396 -8.40 3.43 7.06
N VAL A 397 -8.87 2.86 5.94
CA VAL A 397 -8.02 2.63 4.76
C VAL A 397 -7.62 3.96 4.10
N MET A 398 -8.50 4.95 4.08
CA MET A 398 -8.20 6.27 3.51
C MET A 398 -7.08 6.97 4.30
N VAL A 399 -7.21 7.11 5.61
CA VAL A 399 -6.19 7.78 6.43
C VAL A 399 -4.87 7.03 6.43
N ALA A 400 -4.89 5.70 6.45
CA ALA A 400 -3.68 4.89 6.36
C ALA A 400 -2.89 5.21 5.09
N ASN A 401 -3.57 5.32 3.95
CA ASN A 401 -2.95 5.67 2.67
C ASN A 401 -2.50 7.13 2.62
N VAL A 402 -3.28 8.09 3.13
CA VAL A 402 -2.89 9.50 3.17
C VAL A 402 -1.65 9.72 4.03
N LEU A 403 -1.65 9.24 5.28
CA LEU A 403 -0.51 9.43 6.18
C LEU A 403 0.74 8.67 5.71
N ARG A 404 0.57 7.48 5.13
CA ARG A 404 1.67 6.75 4.49
C ARG A 404 2.25 7.54 3.31
N SER A 405 1.41 8.08 2.42
CA SER A 405 1.86 8.92 1.30
C SER A 405 2.60 10.17 1.77
N ILE A 406 2.12 10.84 2.82
CA ILE A 406 2.80 12.01 3.43
C ILE A 406 4.20 11.61 3.90
N ARG A 407 4.32 10.55 4.70
CA ARG A 407 5.60 10.07 5.24
C ARG A 407 6.57 9.67 4.13
N LEU A 408 6.11 8.85 3.18
CA LEU A 408 6.95 8.37 2.08
C LEU A 408 7.47 9.53 1.21
N LEU A 409 6.62 10.51 0.89
CA LEU A 409 7.05 11.69 0.15
C LEU A 409 8.02 12.55 0.95
N ALA A 410 7.78 12.75 2.25
CA ALA A 410 8.67 13.51 3.10
C ALA A 410 10.06 12.86 3.18
N ASP A 411 10.13 11.60 3.59
CA ASP A 411 11.40 10.87 3.75
C ASP A 411 12.11 10.68 2.41
N GLY A 412 11.37 10.29 1.37
CA GLY A 412 11.88 10.14 0.02
C GLY A 412 12.45 11.43 -0.54
N SER A 413 11.78 12.57 -0.33
CA SER A 413 12.25 13.87 -0.82
C SER A 413 13.50 14.34 -0.08
N ARG A 414 13.56 14.19 1.25
CA ARG A 414 14.79 14.51 2.02
C ARG A 414 15.95 13.63 1.59
N ASN A 415 15.70 12.32 1.44
CA ASN A 415 16.72 11.37 1.02
C ASN A 415 17.23 11.68 -0.40
N PHE A 416 16.31 11.96 -1.33
CA PHE A 416 16.64 12.36 -2.69
C PHE A 416 17.42 13.68 -2.73
N ASN A 417 17.04 14.67 -1.92
CA ASN A 417 17.77 15.94 -1.83
C ASN A 417 19.20 15.73 -1.31
N ASN A 418 19.34 15.06 -0.16
CA ASN A 418 20.61 14.91 0.55
C ASN A 418 21.58 13.96 -0.16
N ASN A 419 21.07 12.84 -0.68
CA ASN A 419 21.91 11.81 -1.28
C ASN A 419 21.96 11.89 -2.81
N CYS A 420 21.15 12.71 -3.48
CA CYS A 420 21.25 12.91 -4.93
C CYS A 420 21.49 14.39 -5.25
N ILE A 421 20.49 15.25 -5.06
CA ILE A 421 20.49 16.62 -5.57
C ILE A 421 21.72 17.40 -5.14
N LYS A 422 22.02 17.50 -3.84
CA LYS A 422 23.19 18.26 -3.34
C LYS A 422 24.52 17.76 -3.93
N GLY A 423 24.64 16.46 -4.15
CA GLY A 423 25.83 15.80 -4.70
C GLY A 423 25.98 15.85 -6.22
N LEU A 424 24.95 16.30 -6.96
CA LEU A 424 25.00 16.35 -8.42
C LEU A 424 26.08 17.30 -8.93
N LYS A 425 26.78 16.88 -9.98
CA LYS A 425 27.76 17.71 -10.70
C LYS A 425 27.50 17.67 -12.19
N ALA A 426 27.64 18.81 -12.87
CA ALA A 426 27.59 18.86 -14.32
C ALA A 426 28.86 18.26 -14.95
N ASN A 427 28.70 17.41 -15.96
CA ASN A 427 29.80 16.92 -16.78
C ASN A 427 30.12 17.92 -17.89
N LYS A 428 30.76 19.04 -17.51
CA LYS A 428 31.05 20.17 -18.42
C LYS A 428 31.72 19.71 -19.72
N LYS A 429 32.69 18.80 -19.63
CA LYS A 429 33.41 18.26 -20.80
C LYS A 429 32.49 17.54 -21.79
N LYS A 430 31.56 16.71 -21.28
CA LYS A 430 30.61 16.00 -22.14
C LYS A 430 29.58 16.96 -22.73
N ILE A 431 29.07 17.90 -21.93
CA ILE A 431 28.13 18.92 -22.38
C ILE A 431 28.73 19.79 -23.49
N GLU A 432 29.95 20.30 -23.29
CA GLU A 432 30.68 21.10 -24.29
C GLU A 432 30.93 20.31 -25.58
N LYS A 433 31.28 19.03 -25.45
CA LYS A 433 31.43 18.14 -26.61
C LYS A 433 30.12 18.04 -27.40
N MET A 434 29.00 17.73 -26.74
CA MET A 434 27.70 17.61 -27.40
C MET A 434 27.23 18.93 -28.02
N MET A 435 27.46 20.05 -27.34
CA MET A 435 27.19 21.39 -27.86
C MET A 435 27.96 21.67 -29.15
N ASN A 436 29.26 21.34 -29.20
CA ASN A 436 30.08 21.57 -30.40
C ASN A 436 29.70 20.64 -31.56
N GLU A 437 29.20 19.43 -31.25
CA GLU A 437 28.76 18.45 -32.26
C GLU A 437 27.34 18.73 -32.78
N SER A 438 26.53 19.51 -32.07
CA SER A 438 25.13 19.74 -32.44
C SER A 438 24.96 20.68 -33.62
N LEU A 439 24.23 20.21 -34.63
CA LEU A 439 23.85 21.01 -35.79
C LEU A 439 22.74 22.03 -35.48
N MET A 440 22.02 21.85 -34.36
CA MET A 440 20.92 22.73 -33.98
C MET A 440 21.37 24.12 -33.54
N LEU A 441 22.68 24.32 -33.34
CA LEU A 441 23.28 25.66 -33.22
C LEU A 441 23.00 26.55 -34.42
N ALA A 442 22.58 26.00 -35.57
CA ALA A 442 22.21 26.78 -36.74
C ALA A 442 21.03 27.73 -36.47
N THR A 443 20.15 27.39 -35.53
CA THR A 443 19.05 28.30 -35.14
C THR A 443 19.57 29.60 -34.52
N ALA A 444 20.73 29.57 -33.86
CA ALA A 444 21.38 30.77 -33.34
C ALA A 444 21.97 31.64 -34.46
N LEU A 445 22.22 31.08 -35.65
CA LEU A 445 22.67 31.84 -36.82
C LEU A 445 21.50 32.51 -37.58
N ASN A 446 20.28 31.98 -37.47
CA ASN A 446 19.10 32.47 -38.21
C ASN A 446 18.90 34.00 -38.13
N PRO A 447 18.96 34.65 -36.95
CA PRO A 447 18.76 36.09 -36.86
C PRO A 447 19.84 36.93 -37.54
N HIS A 448 21.01 36.34 -37.84
CA HIS A 448 22.17 37.06 -38.36
C HIS A 448 22.41 36.86 -39.85
N ILE A 449 22.19 35.64 -40.35
CA ILE A 449 22.47 35.28 -41.75
C ILE A 449 21.22 34.86 -42.53
N GLY A 450 20.08 34.76 -41.87
CA GLY A 450 18.82 34.30 -42.46
C GLY A 450 18.69 32.77 -42.46
N TYR A 451 17.44 32.30 -42.47
CA TYR A 451 17.10 30.88 -42.37
C TYR A 451 17.76 30.02 -43.45
N ASP A 452 17.67 30.42 -44.72
CA ASP A 452 18.17 29.61 -45.83
C ASP A 452 19.68 29.35 -45.74
N LYS A 453 20.46 30.36 -45.33
CA LYS A 453 21.92 30.24 -45.19
C LYS A 453 22.29 29.36 -44.00
N ALA A 454 21.63 29.53 -42.86
CA ALA A 454 21.85 28.72 -41.68
C ALA A 454 21.44 27.25 -41.91
N ALA A 455 20.29 27.02 -42.57
CA ALA A 455 19.83 25.69 -42.96
C ALA A 455 20.78 25.03 -43.97
N HIS A 456 21.32 25.80 -44.92
CA HIS A 456 22.34 25.30 -45.85
C HIS A 456 23.60 24.83 -45.11
N ILE A 457 24.14 25.65 -44.20
CA ILE A 457 25.31 25.27 -43.38
C ILE A 457 25.03 23.99 -42.60
N ALA A 458 23.88 23.88 -41.92
CA ALA A 458 23.53 22.70 -41.14
C ALA A 458 23.42 21.43 -41.99
N LYS A 459 22.77 21.51 -43.16
CA LYS A 459 22.65 20.39 -44.11
C LYS A 459 24.00 19.95 -44.64
N THR A 460 24.87 20.91 -44.97
CA THR A 460 26.22 20.63 -45.48
C THR A 460 27.11 20.02 -44.40
N ALA A 461 27.06 20.55 -43.18
CA ALA A 461 27.77 19.99 -42.02
C ALA A 461 27.34 18.55 -41.74
N ASN A 462 26.03 18.28 -41.74
CA ASN A 462 25.50 16.91 -41.59
C ASN A 462 26.03 15.96 -42.68
N LYS A 463 25.98 16.40 -43.94
CA LYS A 463 26.42 15.59 -45.09
C LYS A 463 27.92 15.29 -45.03
N ASN A 464 28.71 16.25 -44.57
CA ASN A 464 30.17 16.15 -44.54
C ASN A 464 30.71 15.52 -43.24
N GLY A 465 29.86 15.32 -42.23
CA GLY A 465 30.29 14.88 -40.90
C GLY A 465 31.19 15.91 -40.19
N THR A 466 31.07 17.19 -40.53
CA THR A 466 31.82 18.30 -39.93
C THR A 466 30.97 19.03 -38.88
N THR A 467 31.60 19.83 -38.04
CA THR A 467 30.87 20.67 -37.09
C THR A 467 30.20 21.85 -37.79
N LEU A 468 29.13 22.36 -37.20
CA LEU A 468 28.48 23.57 -37.70
C LEU A 468 29.45 24.76 -37.77
N LYS A 469 30.36 24.88 -36.79
CA LYS A 469 31.37 25.95 -36.76
C LYS A 469 32.27 25.90 -37.99
N GLU A 470 32.82 24.72 -38.29
CA GLU A 470 33.74 24.54 -39.42
C GLU A 470 33.06 24.91 -40.74
N GLU A 471 31.84 24.43 -40.95
CA GLU A 471 31.12 24.68 -42.20
C GLU A 471 30.64 26.14 -42.31
N ALA A 472 30.25 26.78 -41.19
CA ALA A 472 29.85 28.20 -41.17
C ALA A 472 31.01 29.15 -41.54
N ILE A 473 32.22 28.83 -41.05
CA ILE A 473 33.43 29.60 -41.39
C ILE A 473 33.84 29.33 -42.83
N LYS A 474 33.81 28.06 -43.27
CA LYS A 474 34.18 27.64 -44.62
C LYS A 474 33.26 28.24 -45.69
N SER A 475 31.97 28.38 -45.41
CA SER A 475 31.02 28.96 -46.36
C SER A 475 31.20 30.47 -46.57
N GLY A 476 32.00 31.14 -45.73
CA GLY A 476 32.20 32.59 -45.76
C GLY A 476 31.00 33.41 -45.30
N PHE A 477 29.94 32.77 -44.80
CA PHE A 477 28.74 33.47 -44.33
C PHE A 477 28.94 34.11 -42.94
N VAL A 478 29.91 33.62 -42.16
CA VAL A 478 30.23 34.09 -40.81
C VAL A 478 31.74 34.04 -40.60
N THR A 479 32.35 35.13 -40.11
CA THR A 479 33.77 35.12 -39.69
C THR A 479 33.96 34.43 -38.34
N GLU A 480 35.18 34.00 -38.00
CA GLU A 480 35.42 33.36 -36.70
C GLU A 480 35.10 34.30 -35.51
N GLU A 481 35.32 35.60 -35.67
CA GLU A 481 34.97 36.61 -34.67
C GLU A 481 33.45 36.79 -34.55
N GLN A 482 32.73 36.84 -35.69
CA GLN A 482 31.27 36.88 -35.70
C GLN A 482 30.67 35.62 -35.05
N PHE A 483 31.21 34.44 -35.32
CA PHE A 483 30.76 33.18 -34.72
C PHE A 483 30.99 33.15 -33.20
N LYS A 484 32.13 33.69 -32.74
CA LYS A 484 32.41 33.86 -31.30
C LYS A 484 31.47 34.87 -30.64
N ASN A 485 31.10 35.95 -31.33
CA ASN A 485 30.16 36.95 -30.83
C ASN A 485 28.71 36.42 -30.83
N TYR A 486 28.32 35.54 -31.76
CA TYR A 486 27.02 34.89 -31.74
C TYR A 486 26.87 33.88 -30.59
N LYS A 487 27.97 33.31 -30.07
CA LYS A 487 27.96 32.53 -28.80
C LYS A 487 27.50 33.35 -27.59
N ILE A 488 27.65 34.68 -27.61
CA ILE A 488 27.25 35.59 -26.52
C ILE A 488 25.73 35.83 -26.50
N ILE A 489 24.98 35.43 -27.52
CA ILE A 489 23.53 35.69 -27.62
C ILE A 489 22.70 34.84 -26.63
N LEU A 490 23.32 33.87 -25.96
CA LEU A 490 22.73 33.13 -24.84
C LEU A 490 22.84 33.86 -23.48
N ASN A 491 23.52 35.02 -23.40
CA ASN A 491 23.63 35.83 -22.17
C ASN A 491 22.37 36.66 -21.83
N TYR A 492 21.29 36.60 -22.62
CA TYR A 492 20.12 37.47 -22.43
C TYR A 492 19.24 37.12 -21.21
N PHE A 493 19.52 36.03 -20.49
CA PHE A 493 18.67 35.54 -19.38
C PHE A 493 19.32 35.60 -17.98
N ARG A 494 20.25 36.52 -17.74
CA ARG A 494 20.72 36.82 -16.38
C ARG A 494 19.66 37.63 -15.61
N LEU A 495 18.78 36.96 -14.87
CA LEU A 495 18.01 37.58 -13.81
C LEU A 495 18.61 37.18 -12.46
N HIS A 496 19.31 38.11 -11.82
CA HIS A 496 19.73 38.02 -10.42
C HIS A 496 18.55 38.34 -9.49
N PRO A 497 18.50 37.70 -8.30
CA PRO A 497 18.53 38.53 -7.09
C PRO A 497 19.43 38.00 -5.96
N ASN A 498 20.10 38.98 -5.34
CA ASN A 498 20.76 39.07 -4.03
C ASN A 498 20.98 37.84 -3.13
N ARG A 499 22.26 37.69 -2.74
CA ARG A 499 22.82 36.75 -1.76
C ARG A 499 22.48 37.11 -0.32
N HIS A 500 21.99 36.12 0.45
CA HIS A 500 22.26 36.02 1.89
C HIS A 500 22.67 34.60 2.25
N GLN A 501 23.92 34.44 2.71
CA GLN A 501 24.47 33.20 3.23
C GLN A 501 24.09 33.05 4.71
N ARG A 502 23.50 31.91 5.09
CA ARG A 502 23.50 31.43 6.47
C ARG A 502 23.95 29.97 6.49
N SER A 503 24.98 29.71 7.29
CA SER A 503 25.49 28.37 7.60
C SER A 503 24.73 27.83 8.80
N ILE A 504 24.12 26.64 8.67
CA ILE A 504 23.55 25.89 9.79
C ILE A 504 24.45 24.67 10.02
N CYS A 505 24.98 24.56 11.24
CA CYS A 505 25.78 23.45 11.71
C CYS A 505 24.84 22.43 12.38
N PHE A 506 24.80 21.19 11.88
CA PHE A 506 24.08 20.10 12.53
C PHE A 506 24.97 19.45 13.60
N THR A 507 24.46 19.35 14.82
CA THR A 507 25.07 18.64 15.94
C THR A 507 24.81 17.14 15.83
N ASN A 508 25.89 16.37 15.93
CA ASN A 508 25.83 14.91 15.99
C ASN A 508 25.22 14.45 17.32
N LEU A 509 24.17 13.63 17.25
CA LEU A 509 23.64 12.87 18.38
C LEU A 509 24.60 11.71 18.71
N LYS A 510 24.92 11.58 20.00
CA LYS A 510 25.68 10.47 20.57
C LYS A 510 24.87 9.17 20.48
N MET A 511 25.45 8.14 19.89
CA MET A 511 24.96 6.76 20.02
C MET A 511 25.61 6.07 21.22
N ASP A 512 24.79 5.23 21.87
CA ASP A 512 25.11 4.45 23.05
C ASP A 512 26.06 3.27 22.74
N LYS A 513 26.75 2.77 23.77
CA LYS A 513 27.79 1.71 23.67
C LYS A 513 27.18 0.34 23.33
N GLN A 514 26.93 0.07 22.05
CA GLN A 514 26.77 -1.29 21.55
C GLN A 514 28.13 -1.90 21.20
N ASN A 515 28.25 -3.23 21.34
CA ASN A 515 29.40 -4.00 20.88
C ASN A 515 29.47 -3.89 19.35
N ILE A 516 30.41 -3.11 18.80
CA ILE A 516 30.50 -2.80 17.36
C ILE A 516 31.68 -3.57 16.75
N ARG A 517 31.50 -4.15 15.56
CA ARG A 517 32.58 -4.65 14.70
C ARG A 517 32.80 -3.74 13.50
N ILE A 518 34.04 -3.71 13.02
CA ILE A 518 34.41 -2.97 11.80
C ILE A 518 34.48 -3.97 10.66
N GLU A 519 33.74 -3.71 9.59
CA GLU A 519 33.83 -4.42 8.32
C GLU A 519 34.20 -3.46 7.19
N THR A 520 34.65 -4.00 6.05
CA THR A 520 35.05 -3.21 4.89
C THR A 520 34.28 -3.64 3.64
N ASP A 521 33.88 -2.66 2.82
CA ASP A 521 33.52 -2.86 1.42
C ASP A 521 34.46 -2.02 0.52
N SER A 522 34.17 -1.95 -0.79
CA SER A 522 35.01 -1.20 -1.74
C SER A 522 34.98 0.33 -1.53
N MET A 523 34.09 0.85 -0.68
CA MET A 523 34.01 2.26 -0.32
C MET A 523 34.66 2.58 1.03
N GLY A 524 35.16 1.57 1.75
CA GLY A 524 35.90 1.73 3.00
C GLY A 524 35.25 1.02 4.19
N GLU A 525 35.63 1.45 5.38
CA GLU A 525 35.19 0.87 6.66
C GLU A 525 33.76 1.28 7.02
N VAL A 526 33.01 0.35 7.63
CA VAL A 526 31.65 0.55 8.15
C VAL A 526 31.56 -0.09 9.53
N LYS A 527 30.92 0.63 10.46
CA LYS A 527 30.62 0.14 11.82
C LYS A 527 29.33 -0.68 11.79
N VAL A 528 29.40 -1.94 12.19
CA VAL A 528 28.28 -2.89 12.18
C VAL A 528 28.04 -3.41 13.62
N PRO A 529 26.78 -3.53 14.09
CA PRO A 529 26.48 -4.14 15.39
C PRO A 529 27.01 -5.58 15.48
N GLY A 530 27.71 -5.91 16.56
CA GLY A 530 28.42 -7.19 16.74
C GLY A 530 27.51 -8.41 16.88
N ASP A 531 26.25 -8.21 17.20
CA ASP A 531 25.20 -9.22 17.38
C ASP A 531 24.37 -9.48 16.10
N LYS A 532 24.67 -8.79 14.99
CA LYS A 532 23.89 -8.91 13.74
C LYS A 532 24.68 -9.57 12.62
N TYR A 533 24.11 -10.60 11.97
CA TYR A 533 24.77 -11.31 10.87
C TYR A 533 24.89 -10.51 9.57
N TYR A 534 24.15 -9.42 9.37
CA TYR A 534 24.35 -8.58 8.18
C TYR A 534 25.68 -7.81 8.26
N GLY A 535 26.28 -7.41 7.13
CA GLY A 535 27.62 -6.84 7.07
C GLY A 535 27.66 -5.37 6.61
N ALA A 536 28.83 -4.96 6.09
CA ALA A 536 29.09 -3.58 5.65
C ALA A 536 28.10 -3.06 4.59
N GLN A 537 27.72 -3.89 3.61
CA GLN A 537 26.85 -3.48 2.51
C GLN A 537 25.43 -3.20 3.02
N THR A 538 24.90 -4.08 3.86
CA THR A 538 23.58 -3.87 4.47
C THR A 538 23.54 -2.61 5.33
N MET A 539 24.58 -2.38 6.14
CA MET A 539 24.63 -1.19 7.00
C MET A 539 24.68 0.10 6.17
N ARG A 540 25.45 0.12 5.07
CA ARG A 540 25.50 1.27 4.16
C ARG A 540 24.14 1.55 3.52
N SER A 541 23.45 0.51 3.05
CA SER A 541 22.11 0.67 2.48
C SER A 541 21.07 1.12 3.50
N LYS A 542 21.14 0.64 4.74
CA LYS A 542 20.29 1.13 5.83
C LYS A 542 20.47 2.64 6.07
N THR A 543 21.69 3.16 5.96
CA THR A 543 21.98 4.59 6.06
C THR A 543 21.50 5.40 4.85
N ASN A 544 21.55 4.82 3.64
CA ASN A 544 21.22 5.52 2.40
C ASN A 544 19.73 5.48 2.00
N PHE A 545 18.93 4.62 2.64
CA PHE A 545 17.49 4.46 2.40
C PHE A 545 16.66 4.41 3.70
N PRO A 546 16.72 5.43 4.57
CA PRO A 546 15.96 5.48 5.82
C PRO A 546 14.53 5.98 5.57
N ILE A 547 13.76 5.27 4.75
CA ILE A 547 12.47 5.76 4.22
C ILE A 547 11.30 4.95 4.81
N GLY A 548 10.36 5.64 5.45
CA GLY A 548 9.03 5.13 5.84
C GLY A 548 8.97 4.35 7.16
N GLY A 549 10.07 3.74 7.59
CA GLY A 549 10.20 3.10 8.91
C GLY A 549 9.99 1.58 8.89
N PRO A 550 9.79 0.95 10.06
CA PRO A 550 9.65 -0.51 10.20
C PRO A 550 8.50 -1.12 9.40
N GLU A 551 7.43 -0.37 9.17
CA GLU A 551 6.27 -0.81 8.37
C GLU A 551 6.60 -1.00 6.88
N GLU A 552 7.74 -0.46 6.43
CA GLU A 552 8.20 -0.53 5.04
C GLU A 552 9.32 -1.54 4.83
N LEU A 553 9.60 -2.41 5.80
CA LEU A 553 10.58 -3.49 5.65
C LEU A 553 10.23 -4.42 4.48
N MET A 554 11.25 -5.03 3.89
CA MET A 554 11.07 -6.02 2.82
C MET A 554 10.15 -7.16 3.27
N PRO A 555 9.13 -7.56 2.47
CA PRO A 555 8.21 -8.62 2.88
C PRO A 555 8.93 -9.93 3.23
N LYS A 556 8.58 -10.51 4.38
CA LYS A 556 9.16 -11.79 4.84
C LYS A 556 9.13 -12.91 3.79
N PRO A 557 8.06 -13.08 2.97
CA PRO A 557 8.05 -14.08 1.91
C PRO A 557 9.19 -13.94 0.89
N ILE A 558 9.66 -12.71 0.62
CA ILE A 558 10.82 -12.48 -0.25
C ILE A 558 12.09 -13.00 0.42
N ILE A 559 12.28 -12.75 1.71
CA ILE A 559 13.46 -13.21 2.45
C ILE A 559 13.50 -14.74 2.53
N VAL A 560 12.35 -15.38 2.78
CA VAL A 560 12.22 -16.85 2.72
C VAL A 560 12.57 -17.38 1.32
N ALA A 561 12.03 -16.77 0.26
CA ALA A 561 12.32 -17.16 -1.12
C ALA A 561 13.80 -16.97 -1.49
N MET A 562 14.47 -15.94 -0.96
CA MET A 562 15.92 -15.77 -1.07
C MET A 562 16.67 -16.90 -0.36
N GLY A 563 16.24 -17.34 0.82
CA GLY A 563 16.80 -18.53 1.48
C GLY A 563 16.71 -19.78 0.60
N ILE A 564 15.52 -20.03 0.01
CA ILE A 564 15.29 -21.18 -0.88
C ILE A 564 16.21 -21.14 -2.11
N LEU A 565 16.32 -19.99 -2.79
CA LEU A 565 17.15 -19.90 -4.00
C LEU A 565 18.64 -20.01 -3.67
N LYS A 566 19.10 -19.46 -2.54
CA LYS A 566 20.51 -19.54 -2.12
C LYS A 566 20.88 -20.96 -1.71
N LYS A 567 19.98 -21.69 -1.05
CA LYS A 567 20.11 -23.12 -0.78
C LYS A 567 20.25 -23.93 -2.08
N ALA A 568 19.37 -23.70 -3.04
CA ALA A 568 19.43 -24.37 -4.34
C ALA A 568 20.75 -24.07 -5.08
N ALA A 569 21.16 -22.80 -5.11
CA ALA A 569 22.41 -22.39 -5.76
C ALA A 569 23.65 -23.01 -5.10
N ALA A 570 23.71 -23.10 -3.78
CA ALA A 570 24.84 -23.72 -3.07
C ALA A 570 24.99 -25.21 -3.45
N VAL A 571 23.89 -25.97 -3.36
CA VAL A 571 23.87 -27.40 -3.71
C VAL A 571 24.27 -27.64 -5.17
N VAL A 572 23.71 -26.87 -6.10
CA VAL A 572 24.04 -26.99 -7.53
C VAL A 572 25.50 -26.60 -7.81
N ASN A 573 26.02 -25.60 -7.10
CA ASN A 573 27.39 -25.14 -7.30
C ASN A 573 28.45 -26.14 -6.83
N GLN A 574 28.11 -27.16 -6.04
CA GLN A 574 29.06 -28.26 -5.75
C GLN A 574 29.52 -28.94 -7.06
N GLU A 575 28.59 -29.15 -8.00
CA GLU A 575 28.89 -29.68 -9.33
C GLU A 575 29.75 -28.73 -10.18
N PHE A 576 29.82 -27.46 -9.79
CA PHE A 576 30.58 -26.41 -10.47
C PHE A 576 31.79 -25.91 -9.65
N GLY A 577 32.21 -26.69 -8.65
CA GLY A 577 33.46 -26.49 -7.90
C GLY A 577 33.34 -25.66 -6.62
N LEU A 578 32.15 -25.54 -6.03
CA LEU A 578 32.01 -25.08 -4.64
C LEU A 578 32.38 -26.22 -3.69
N ASP A 579 33.18 -25.94 -2.68
CA ASP A 579 33.55 -26.93 -1.65
C ASP A 579 32.31 -27.48 -0.92
N ALA A 580 32.29 -28.79 -0.69
CA ALA A 580 31.13 -29.47 -0.12
C ALA A 580 30.81 -28.98 1.30
N LYS A 581 31.83 -28.75 2.15
CA LYS A 581 31.63 -28.28 3.53
C LYS A 581 31.12 -26.85 3.56
N ILE A 582 31.63 -25.99 2.67
CA ILE A 582 31.10 -24.63 2.51
C ILE A 582 29.65 -24.68 2.05
N SER A 583 29.32 -25.55 1.08
CA SER A 583 27.94 -25.70 0.61
C SER A 583 27.01 -26.22 1.70
N GLU A 584 27.45 -27.16 2.54
CA GLU A 584 26.66 -27.69 3.67
C GLU A 584 26.37 -26.57 4.69
N ALA A 585 27.38 -25.80 5.10
CA ALA A 585 27.20 -24.69 6.05
C ALA A 585 26.29 -23.58 5.48
N ILE A 586 26.39 -23.27 4.18
CA ILE A 586 25.48 -22.34 3.50
C ILE A 586 24.04 -22.90 3.52
N THR A 587 23.88 -24.20 3.27
CA THR A 587 22.56 -24.86 3.24
C THR A 587 21.89 -24.79 4.61
N GLU A 588 22.64 -25.07 5.69
CA GLU A 588 22.16 -24.98 7.07
C GLU A 588 21.75 -23.54 7.44
N ALA A 589 22.58 -22.54 7.10
CA ALA A 589 22.23 -21.14 7.32
C ALA A 589 20.98 -20.70 6.51
N CYS A 590 20.79 -21.24 5.30
CA CYS A 590 19.59 -20.97 4.51
C CYS A 590 18.35 -21.60 5.15
N ASP A 591 18.45 -22.77 5.76
CA ASP A 591 17.33 -23.42 6.45
C ASP A 591 16.82 -22.59 7.63
N GLU A 592 17.70 -21.95 8.40
CA GLU A 592 17.31 -21.01 9.45
C GLU A 592 16.56 -19.76 8.92
N ILE A 593 16.90 -19.29 7.72
CA ILE A 593 16.16 -18.21 7.04
C ILE A 593 14.79 -18.71 6.59
N ILE A 594 14.73 -19.89 5.98
CA ILE A 594 13.49 -20.50 5.47
C ILE A 594 12.50 -20.76 6.62
N ASP A 595 13.00 -21.20 7.77
CA ASP A 595 12.19 -21.44 8.97
C ASP A 595 11.73 -20.13 9.65
N GLY A 596 12.38 -19.01 9.32
CA GLY A 596 12.05 -17.65 9.78
C GLY A 596 12.88 -17.17 10.97
N CYS A 597 13.81 -17.98 11.48
CA CYS A 597 14.56 -17.72 12.72
C CYS A 597 15.44 -16.47 12.65
N LEU A 598 15.92 -16.11 11.47
CA LEU A 598 16.85 -14.98 11.28
C LEU A 598 16.20 -13.71 10.73
N ILE A 599 14.91 -13.75 10.37
CA ILE A 599 14.30 -12.69 9.54
C ILE A 599 14.19 -11.37 10.31
N ASP A 600 13.55 -11.40 11.47
CA ASP A 600 13.15 -10.17 12.19
C ASP A 600 14.34 -9.34 12.68
N GLU A 601 15.49 -9.99 12.92
CA GLU A 601 16.67 -9.33 13.48
C GLU A 601 17.74 -8.94 12.45
N HIS A 602 17.83 -9.67 11.32
CA HIS A 602 18.99 -9.57 10.42
C HIS A 602 18.68 -9.00 9.04
N PHE A 603 17.43 -8.60 8.79
CA PHE A 603 16.99 -8.04 7.49
C PHE A 603 16.35 -6.66 7.66
N PRO A 604 17.15 -5.60 7.91
CA PRO A 604 16.63 -4.28 8.27
C PRO A 604 16.30 -3.38 7.07
N LEU A 605 16.32 -3.91 5.84
CA LEU A 605 16.19 -3.10 4.63
C LEU A 605 14.73 -2.92 4.23
N VAL A 606 14.41 -1.70 3.78
CA VAL A 606 13.06 -1.29 3.35
C VAL A 606 12.79 -1.62 1.88
N ILE A 607 11.53 -1.55 1.47
CA ILE A 607 11.06 -1.67 0.08
C ILE A 607 11.68 -0.57 -0.80
N TRP A 608 11.81 0.65 -0.27
CA TRP A 608 12.21 1.88 -0.98
C TRP A 608 13.73 1.99 -1.19
N GLN A 609 14.30 0.94 -1.75
CA GLN A 609 15.73 0.72 -1.89
C GLN A 609 16.14 0.83 -3.38
N THR A 610 17.32 0.33 -3.80
CA THR A 610 17.57 0.17 -5.25
C THR A 610 16.46 -0.63 -5.93
N GLY A 611 16.03 -0.15 -7.09
CA GLY A 611 14.91 -0.73 -7.83
C GLY A 611 15.13 -2.15 -8.35
N SER A 612 16.39 -2.59 -8.39
CA SER A 612 16.79 -3.96 -8.74
C SER A 612 16.58 -4.98 -7.60
N GLY A 613 16.48 -4.52 -6.34
CA GLY A 613 16.53 -5.39 -5.16
C GLY A 613 17.94 -5.91 -4.80
N THR A 614 18.99 -5.32 -5.40
CA THR A 614 20.39 -5.72 -5.16
C THR A 614 20.79 -5.66 -3.69
N GLN A 615 20.29 -4.69 -2.92
CA GLN A 615 20.70 -4.54 -1.52
C GLN A 615 20.11 -5.64 -0.64
N THR A 616 18.85 -6.04 -0.86
CA THR A 616 18.29 -7.26 -0.25
C THR A 616 19.06 -8.52 -0.67
N ASN A 617 19.51 -8.65 -1.93
CA ASN A 617 20.38 -9.76 -2.32
C ASN A 617 21.70 -9.77 -1.54
N MET A 618 22.36 -8.61 -1.42
CA MET A 618 23.59 -8.47 -0.65
C MET A 618 23.38 -8.76 0.84
N ASN A 619 22.27 -8.28 1.42
CA ASN A 619 21.91 -8.57 2.80
C ASN A 619 21.71 -10.07 3.05
N CYS A 620 21.01 -10.78 2.15
CA CYS A 620 20.91 -12.24 2.22
C CYS A 620 22.28 -12.91 2.16
N ASN A 621 23.14 -12.47 1.23
CA ASN A 621 24.49 -13.01 1.10
C ASN A 621 25.33 -12.81 2.37
N GLU A 622 25.30 -11.62 2.97
CA GLU A 622 26.04 -11.30 4.19
C GLU A 622 25.55 -12.11 5.39
N VAL A 623 24.22 -12.20 5.57
CA VAL A 623 23.62 -12.97 6.68
C VAL A 623 23.97 -14.46 6.57
N ILE A 624 23.77 -15.06 5.39
CA ILE A 624 24.10 -16.46 5.13
C ILE A 624 25.60 -16.71 5.31
N SER A 625 26.44 -15.80 4.79
CA SER A 625 27.89 -15.91 4.90
C SER A 625 28.34 -15.91 6.36
N ASN A 626 27.85 -14.96 7.15
CA ASN A 626 28.24 -14.82 8.55
C ASN A 626 27.70 -15.96 9.43
N ARG A 627 26.48 -16.42 9.18
CA ARG A 627 25.93 -17.59 9.88
C ARG A 627 26.68 -18.87 9.52
N ALA A 628 27.01 -19.08 8.24
CA ALA A 628 27.81 -20.22 7.81
C ALA A 628 29.24 -20.19 8.36
N ILE A 629 29.87 -19.01 8.47
CA ILE A 629 31.16 -18.84 9.14
C ILE A 629 31.06 -19.30 10.61
N GLU A 630 30.01 -18.89 11.31
CA GLU A 630 29.82 -19.25 12.72
C GLU A 630 29.57 -20.76 12.90
N ILE A 631 28.75 -21.38 12.04
CA ILE A 631 28.55 -22.84 11.99
C ILE A 631 29.90 -23.58 11.82
N MET A 632 30.81 -23.00 11.02
CA MET A 632 32.15 -23.53 10.79
C MET A 632 33.19 -23.11 11.85
N GLY A 633 32.78 -22.44 12.94
CA GLY A 633 33.66 -22.00 14.03
C GLY A 633 34.58 -20.82 13.68
N GLY A 634 34.29 -20.09 12.61
CA GLY A 634 35.04 -18.92 12.19
C GLY A 634 34.57 -17.61 12.85
N LYS A 635 35.19 -16.49 12.46
CA LYS A 635 34.89 -15.16 13.00
C LYS A 635 33.95 -14.38 12.08
N MET A 636 32.80 -13.96 12.60
CA MET A 636 31.85 -13.10 11.89
C MET A 636 32.52 -11.84 11.31
N GLY A 637 32.16 -11.47 10.09
CA GLY A 637 32.69 -10.32 9.34
C GLY A 637 34.04 -10.57 8.66
N SER A 638 34.68 -11.72 8.90
CA SER A 638 35.97 -12.05 8.27
C SER A 638 35.88 -12.46 6.79
N LYS A 639 34.68 -12.81 6.31
CA LYS A 639 34.42 -13.38 4.97
C LYS A 639 35.20 -14.68 4.69
N THR A 640 35.65 -15.36 5.75
CA THR A 640 36.44 -16.59 5.70
C THR A 640 35.91 -17.57 6.76
N PRO A 641 35.68 -18.86 6.43
CA PRO A 641 35.90 -19.51 5.13
C PRO A 641 34.81 -19.23 4.08
N VAL A 642 33.68 -18.62 4.46
CA VAL A 642 32.57 -18.35 3.54
C VAL A 642 32.58 -16.88 3.12
N HIS A 643 32.68 -16.61 1.81
CA HIS A 643 32.66 -15.25 1.27
C HIS A 643 31.27 -14.94 0.69
N PRO A 644 30.67 -13.76 0.98
CA PRO A 644 29.30 -13.46 0.56
C PRO A 644 29.12 -13.40 -0.97
N ASN A 645 30.13 -12.91 -1.70
CA ASN A 645 30.10 -12.88 -3.17
C ASN A 645 30.55 -14.22 -3.79
N ASP A 646 31.78 -14.63 -3.51
CA ASP A 646 32.44 -15.75 -4.19
C ASP A 646 31.88 -17.14 -3.86
N HIS A 647 31.22 -17.30 -2.70
CA HIS A 647 30.57 -18.55 -2.30
C HIS A 647 29.05 -18.44 -2.33
N VAL A 648 28.45 -17.50 -1.58
CA VAL A 648 26.98 -17.42 -1.44
C VAL A 648 26.32 -16.89 -2.72
N ASN A 649 26.95 -15.93 -3.41
CA ASN A 649 26.48 -15.38 -4.69
C ASN A 649 27.15 -16.04 -5.91
N LYS A 650 27.81 -17.20 -5.75
CA LYS A 650 28.48 -17.91 -6.83
C LYS A 650 27.50 -18.24 -7.97
N SER A 651 27.91 -17.96 -9.20
CA SER A 651 27.14 -18.20 -10.44
C SER A 651 25.82 -17.42 -10.58
N GLN A 652 25.60 -16.43 -9.72
CA GLN A 652 24.39 -15.60 -9.66
C GLN A 652 24.72 -14.12 -9.96
N SER A 653 23.69 -13.33 -10.28
CA SER A 653 23.75 -11.88 -10.35
C SER A 653 22.71 -11.27 -9.40
N SER A 654 22.95 -10.06 -8.91
CA SER A 654 21.89 -9.35 -8.18
C SER A 654 20.64 -9.12 -9.04
N ASN A 655 20.81 -9.05 -10.36
CA ASN A 655 19.72 -8.80 -11.29
C ASN A 655 18.84 -10.03 -11.54
N ASP A 656 19.34 -11.25 -11.34
CA ASP A 656 18.58 -12.48 -11.59
C ASP A 656 18.11 -13.22 -10.31
N THR A 657 18.66 -12.88 -9.15
CA THR A 657 18.25 -13.46 -7.86
C THR A 657 16.96 -12.85 -7.32
N PHE A 658 16.87 -11.53 -7.23
CA PHE A 658 15.68 -10.85 -6.71
C PHE A 658 14.41 -11.16 -7.53
N PRO A 659 14.39 -11.07 -8.88
CA PRO A 659 13.22 -11.47 -9.65
C PRO A 659 12.84 -12.95 -9.48
N ALA A 660 13.81 -13.86 -9.32
CA ALA A 660 13.50 -15.25 -9.00
C ALA A 660 12.83 -15.39 -7.63
N ALA A 661 13.30 -14.67 -6.60
CA ALA A 661 12.68 -14.65 -5.28
C ALA A 661 11.23 -14.11 -5.31
N ILE A 662 10.94 -13.11 -6.14
CA ILE A 662 9.57 -12.63 -6.36
C ILE A 662 8.67 -13.77 -6.85
N HIS A 663 9.07 -14.46 -7.92
CA HIS A 663 8.28 -15.54 -8.48
C HIS A 663 8.10 -16.72 -7.51
N ILE A 664 9.14 -17.07 -6.76
CA ILE A 664 9.09 -18.11 -5.73
C ILE A 664 8.09 -17.74 -4.63
N SER A 665 8.24 -16.53 -4.06
CA SER A 665 7.35 -16.06 -2.99
C SER A 665 5.90 -15.91 -3.44
N VAL A 666 5.64 -15.38 -4.63
CA VAL A 666 4.29 -15.24 -5.19
C VAL A 666 3.68 -16.60 -5.49
N GLY A 667 4.43 -17.53 -6.08
CA GLY A 667 3.97 -18.90 -6.31
C GLY A 667 3.58 -19.60 -5.01
N MET A 668 4.39 -19.44 -3.96
CA MET A 668 4.10 -19.98 -2.63
C MET A 668 2.87 -19.33 -2.00
N GLU A 669 2.76 -18.00 -1.98
CA GLU A 669 1.63 -17.30 -1.35
C GLU A 669 0.29 -17.52 -2.09
N LEU A 670 0.31 -17.64 -3.43
CA LEU A 670 -0.89 -18.02 -4.18
C LEU A 670 -1.38 -19.42 -3.79
N ASN A 671 -0.48 -20.41 -3.75
CA ASN A 671 -0.82 -21.80 -3.47
C ASN A 671 -1.14 -22.07 -1.99
N ASN A 672 -0.38 -21.49 -1.08
CA ASN A 672 -0.46 -21.80 0.35
C ASN A 672 -1.45 -20.92 1.11
N ARG A 673 -1.87 -19.79 0.52
CA ARG A 673 -2.74 -18.82 1.19
C ARG A 673 -3.99 -18.48 0.38
N LEU A 674 -3.83 -17.92 -0.82
CA LEU A 674 -4.98 -17.37 -1.56
C LEU A 674 -5.92 -18.45 -2.09
N ILE A 675 -5.39 -19.46 -2.79
CA ILE A 675 -6.20 -20.55 -3.33
C ILE A 675 -7.02 -21.24 -2.22
N PRO A 676 -6.43 -21.63 -1.07
CA PRO A 676 -7.19 -22.17 0.06
C PRO A 676 -8.31 -21.24 0.56
N ALA A 677 -8.01 -19.96 0.78
CA ALA A 677 -9.00 -19.00 1.30
C ALA A 677 -10.18 -18.77 0.34
N ILE A 678 -9.91 -18.65 -0.96
CA ILE A 678 -10.97 -18.50 -1.97
C ILE A 678 -11.76 -19.81 -2.12
N THR A 679 -11.12 -20.97 -2.00
CA THR A 679 -11.81 -22.26 -2.00
C THR A 679 -12.75 -22.38 -0.79
N GLU A 680 -12.29 -22.01 0.41
CA GLU A 680 -13.12 -22.05 1.61
C GLU A 680 -14.34 -21.11 1.49
N LEU A 681 -14.14 -19.90 0.97
CA LEU A 681 -15.22 -18.96 0.72
C LEU A 681 -16.19 -19.46 -0.36
N HIS A 682 -15.68 -20.08 -1.43
CA HIS A 682 -16.51 -20.72 -2.46
C HIS A 682 -17.42 -21.80 -1.85
N GLU A 683 -16.87 -22.70 -1.05
CA GLU A 683 -17.66 -23.76 -0.39
C GLU A 683 -18.69 -23.17 0.58
N GLY A 684 -18.32 -22.16 1.38
CA GLY A 684 -19.27 -21.47 2.25
C GLY A 684 -20.42 -20.82 1.48
N LEU A 685 -20.17 -20.27 0.29
CA LEU A 685 -21.21 -19.72 -0.58
C LEU A 685 -22.09 -20.83 -1.18
N LYS A 686 -21.52 -21.97 -1.57
CA LYS A 686 -22.27 -23.16 -2.04
C LYS A 686 -23.16 -23.74 -0.94
N GLU A 687 -22.71 -23.73 0.31
CA GLU A 687 -23.52 -24.14 1.45
C GLU A 687 -24.73 -23.22 1.64
N LYS A 688 -24.53 -21.90 1.56
CA LYS A 688 -25.63 -20.92 1.65
C LYS A 688 -26.56 -20.93 0.45
N GLU A 689 -26.04 -21.16 -0.76
CA GLU A 689 -26.85 -21.41 -1.96
C GLU A 689 -27.85 -22.55 -1.71
N LYS A 690 -27.38 -23.67 -1.15
CA LYS A 690 -28.24 -24.81 -0.82
C LYS A 690 -29.20 -24.51 0.32
N GLU A 691 -28.71 -23.89 1.40
CA GLU A 691 -29.55 -23.52 2.57
C GLU A 691 -30.70 -22.59 2.17
N PHE A 692 -30.46 -21.68 1.23
CA PHE A 692 -31.41 -20.68 0.79
C PHE A 692 -32.17 -21.04 -0.50
N GLY A 693 -32.00 -22.28 -0.99
CA GLY A 693 -32.54 -22.77 -2.27
C GLY A 693 -34.05 -22.59 -2.42
N ASP A 694 -34.82 -22.75 -1.34
CA ASP A 694 -36.28 -22.66 -1.37
C ASP A 694 -36.84 -21.29 -0.95
N ILE A 695 -35.99 -20.31 -0.65
CA ILE A 695 -36.41 -19.01 -0.13
C ILE A 695 -36.60 -18.03 -1.28
N ILE A 696 -37.84 -17.86 -1.73
CA ILE A 696 -38.21 -16.92 -2.80
C ILE A 696 -38.23 -15.49 -2.26
N LYS A 697 -37.59 -14.57 -2.96
CA LYS A 697 -37.54 -13.13 -2.68
C LYS A 697 -37.80 -12.30 -3.94
N ILE A 698 -38.03 -11.00 -3.76
CA ILE A 698 -38.12 -10.03 -4.85
C ILE A 698 -36.72 -9.72 -5.38
N GLY A 699 -36.52 -9.84 -6.70
CA GLY A 699 -35.30 -9.40 -7.36
C GLY A 699 -35.19 -7.89 -7.37
N ARG A 700 -33.97 -7.37 -7.57
CA ARG A 700 -33.75 -5.93 -7.74
C ARG A 700 -32.89 -5.64 -8.94
N THR A 701 -33.38 -4.76 -9.81
CA THR A 701 -32.63 -4.20 -10.93
C THR A 701 -32.75 -2.69 -10.85
N HIS A 702 -31.63 -1.96 -10.96
CA HIS A 702 -31.58 -0.52 -10.69
C HIS A 702 -32.05 -0.14 -9.27
N LEU A 703 -31.87 -1.04 -8.31
CA LEU A 703 -32.38 -0.95 -6.93
C LEU A 703 -33.92 -0.95 -6.79
N MET A 704 -34.65 -1.08 -7.90
CA MET A 704 -36.11 -1.15 -7.91
C MET A 704 -36.58 -2.61 -7.81
N ASP A 705 -37.78 -2.81 -7.24
CA ASP A 705 -38.45 -4.11 -7.22
C ASP A 705 -38.55 -4.69 -8.65
N ALA A 706 -38.22 -5.98 -8.78
CA ALA A 706 -38.27 -6.74 -10.03
C ALA A 706 -38.96 -8.10 -9.83
N VAL A 707 -38.93 -8.95 -10.86
CA VAL A 707 -39.49 -10.31 -10.77
C VAL A 707 -38.76 -11.17 -9.71
N PRO A 708 -39.41 -12.21 -9.16
CA PRO A 708 -38.82 -13.03 -8.10
C PRO A 708 -37.63 -13.88 -8.56
N LEU A 709 -36.75 -14.18 -7.61
CA LEU A 709 -35.77 -15.26 -7.66
C LEU A 709 -35.62 -15.87 -6.25
N THR A 710 -34.97 -17.01 -6.12
CA THR A 710 -34.60 -17.54 -4.81
C THR A 710 -33.33 -16.88 -4.29
N LEU A 711 -33.19 -16.76 -2.97
CA LEU A 711 -31.91 -16.40 -2.35
C LEU A 711 -30.82 -17.41 -2.73
N GLY A 712 -31.16 -18.69 -2.89
CA GLY A 712 -30.23 -19.70 -3.43
C GLY A 712 -29.69 -19.32 -4.82
N GLN A 713 -30.55 -18.93 -5.75
CA GLN A 713 -30.13 -18.44 -7.07
C GLN A 713 -29.21 -17.21 -6.97
N GLU A 714 -29.52 -16.25 -6.09
CA GLU A 714 -28.66 -15.08 -5.85
C GLU A 714 -27.26 -15.50 -5.36
N PHE A 715 -27.20 -16.41 -4.38
CA PHE A 715 -25.94 -16.94 -3.83
C PHE A 715 -25.16 -17.83 -4.81
N SER A 716 -25.84 -18.52 -5.73
CA SER A 716 -25.18 -19.26 -6.81
C SER A 716 -24.35 -18.36 -7.71
N GLY A 717 -24.80 -17.11 -7.92
CA GLY A 717 -24.03 -16.09 -8.63
C GLY A 717 -22.72 -15.74 -7.91
N TYR A 718 -22.77 -15.58 -6.59
CA TYR A 718 -21.59 -15.32 -5.77
C TYR A 718 -20.60 -16.50 -5.79
N ALA A 719 -21.10 -17.73 -5.64
CA ALA A 719 -20.29 -18.94 -5.74
C ALA A 719 -19.60 -19.03 -7.10
N GLN A 720 -20.34 -18.77 -8.20
CA GLN A 720 -19.75 -18.78 -9.54
C GLN A 720 -18.63 -17.74 -9.71
N GLN A 721 -18.75 -16.56 -9.09
CA GLN A 721 -17.68 -15.56 -9.10
C GLN A 721 -16.42 -16.06 -8.41
N MET A 722 -16.53 -16.82 -7.31
CA MET A 722 -15.39 -17.42 -6.61
C MET A 722 -14.80 -18.62 -7.35
N GLN A 723 -15.62 -19.43 -8.03
CA GLN A 723 -15.10 -20.47 -8.94
C GLN A 723 -14.26 -19.83 -10.06
N TYR A 724 -14.77 -18.78 -10.71
CA TYR A 724 -13.99 -18.07 -11.72
C TYR A 724 -12.78 -17.32 -11.15
N ALA A 725 -12.75 -16.99 -9.85
CA ALA A 725 -11.54 -16.48 -9.22
C ALA A 725 -10.44 -17.55 -9.20
N LEU A 726 -10.77 -18.79 -8.81
CA LEU A 726 -9.84 -19.92 -8.84
C LEU A 726 -9.33 -20.21 -10.26
N ASP A 727 -10.22 -20.20 -11.25
CA ASP A 727 -9.85 -20.46 -12.64
C ASP A 727 -8.84 -19.41 -13.16
N ARG A 728 -9.04 -18.14 -12.82
CA ARG A 728 -8.11 -17.05 -13.19
C ARG A 728 -6.75 -17.17 -12.50
N ILE A 729 -6.71 -17.55 -11.22
CA ILE A 729 -5.45 -17.79 -10.51
C ILE A 729 -4.70 -18.94 -11.19
N ASN A 730 -5.38 -20.05 -11.46
CA ASN A 730 -4.78 -21.20 -12.13
C ASN A 730 -4.25 -20.86 -13.53
N ALA A 731 -4.91 -19.95 -14.25
CA ALA A 731 -4.49 -19.52 -15.57
C ALA A 731 -3.14 -18.76 -15.57
N VAL A 732 -2.80 -18.03 -14.50
CA VAL A 732 -1.56 -17.25 -14.40
C VAL A 732 -0.37 -18.03 -13.84
N LEU A 733 -0.62 -19.09 -13.06
CA LEU A 733 0.43 -19.90 -12.41
C LEU A 733 1.56 -20.38 -13.33
N PRO A 734 1.32 -20.84 -14.58
CA PRO A 734 2.40 -21.30 -15.46
C PRO A 734 3.53 -20.26 -15.63
N ARG A 735 3.19 -18.98 -15.80
CA ARG A 735 4.16 -17.89 -15.96
C ARG A 735 4.81 -17.49 -14.64
N VAL A 736 4.10 -17.64 -13.52
CA VAL A 736 4.68 -17.46 -12.18
C VAL A 736 5.81 -18.45 -11.93
N TYR A 737 5.72 -19.67 -12.46
CA TYR A 737 6.73 -20.70 -12.27
C TYR A 737 7.99 -20.52 -13.11
N GLU A 738 8.02 -19.59 -14.06
CA GLU A 738 9.19 -19.28 -14.87
C GLU A 738 10.11 -18.29 -14.15
N ILE A 739 11.29 -18.74 -13.71
CA ILE A 739 12.22 -17.91 -12.91
C ILE A 739 13.43 -17.42 -13.72
N ALA A 740 13.88 -16.19 -13.42
CA ALA A 740 14.97 -15.51 -14.12
C ALA A 740 16.39 -16.00 -13.75
N LEU A 741 16.53 -16.85 -12.72
CA LEU A 741 17.81 -17.27 -12.17
C LEU A 741 18.68 -17.99 -13.23
N GLY A 742 19.87 -17.45 -13.50
CA GLY A 742 20.75 -17.87 -14.59
C GLY A 742 20.79 -16.86 -15.75
N GLY A 743 19.89 -15.88 -15.79
CA GLY A 743 19.94 -14.76 -16.74
C GLY A 743 21.11 -13.79 -16.50
N THR A 744 21.67 -13.78 -15.29
CA THR A 744 22.78 -12.93 -14.85
C THR A 744 22.50 -11.43 -15.01
N ALA A 745 23.45 -10.64 -15.50
CA ALA A 745 23.36 -9.17 -15.47
C ALA A 745 22.32 -8.60 -16.44
N VAL A 746 22.22 -9.17 -17.64
CA VAL A 746 21.43 -8.61 -18.77
C VAL A 746 20.65 -9.67 -19.56
N GLY A 747 20.61 -10.91 -19.10
CA GLY A 747 19.83 -12.01 -19.71
C GLY A 747 20.65 -13.01 -20.53
N THR A 748 21.94 -12.74 -20.78
CA THR A 748 22.78 -13.62 -21.62
C THR A 748 23.31 -14.86 -20.92
N GLY A 749 23.26 -14.91 -19.59
CA GLY A 749 23.93 -15.94 -18.79
C GLY A 749 25.46 -15.81 -18.70
N LEU A 750 26.02 -14.65 -19.07
CA LEU A 750 27.46 -14.40 -18.94
C LEU A 750 27.92 -14.53 -17.48
N ASN A 751 29.03 -15.24 -17.26
CA ASN A 751 29.60 -15.56 -15.94
C ASN A 751 28.79 -16.55 -15.07
N THR A 752 27.77 -17.23 -15.62
CA THR A 752 27.20 -18.44 -15.01
C THR A 752 27.67 -19.71 -15.73
N ARG A 753 27.12 -20.87 -15.37
CA ARG A 753 27.48 -22.19 -15.95
C ARG A 753 26.32 -22.76 -16.74
N VAL A 754 26.62 -23.42 -17.86
CA VAL A 754 25.62 -24.20 -18.62
C VAL A 754 25.02 -25.28 -17.71
N GLY A 755 23.69 -25.33 -17.64
CA GLY A 755 22.95 -26.23 -16.75
C GLY A 755 22.66 -25.68 -15.36
N PHE A 756 23.23 -24.53 -14.96
CA PHE A 756 22.98 -23.92 -13.64
C PHE A 756 21.50 -23.54 -13.48
N ALA A 757 20.91 -22.87 -14.47
CA ALA A 757 19.52 -22.42 -14.42
C ALA A 757 18.53 -23.59 -14.27
N GLU A 758 18.67 -24.62 -15.10
CA GLU A 758 17.81 -25.80 -15.11
C GLU A 758 17.90 -26.58 -13.79
N LYS A 759 19.12 -26.77 -13.27
CA LYS A 759 19.35 -27.50 -12.02
C LYS A 759 18.85 -26.73 -10.80
N CYS A 760 19.08 -25.42 -10.75
CA CYS A 760 18.57 -24.57 -9.68
C CYS A 760 17.05 -24.55 -9.67
N ALA A 761 16.41 -24.37 -10.83
CA ALA A 761 14.95 -24.44 -10.94
C ALA A 761 14.42 -25.79 -10.44
N SER A 762 15.02 -26.90 -10.86
CA SER A 762 14.66 -28.24 -10.39
C SER A 762 14.80 -28.41 -8.86
N LYS A 763 15.86 -27.88 -8.25
CA LYS A 763 16.04 -27.90 -6.80
C LYS A 763 15.02 -27.04 -6.07
N ILE A 764 14.72 -25.85 -6.60
CA ILE A 764 13.66 -24.98 -6.07
C ILE A 764 12.31 -25.70 -6.13
N SER A 765 11.99 -26.41 -7.23
CA SER A 765 10.78 -27.22 -7.31
C SER A 765 10.73 -28.34 -6.27
N GLN A 766 11.86 -29.00 -6.03
CA GLN A 766 11.94 -30.05 -5.00
C GLN A 766 11.70 -29.49 -3.59
N TYR A 767 12.23 -28.32 -3.27
CA TYR A 767 12.06 -27.71 -1.95
C TYR A 767 10.67 -27.11 -1.71
N THR A 768 10.04 -26.60 -2.76
CA THR A 768 8.73 -25.92 -2.68
C THR A 768 7.56 -26.83 -3.00
N CYS A 769 7.80 -27.99 -3.61
CA CYS A 769 6.79 -28.84 -4.22
C CYS A 769 5.97 -28.15 -5.33
N LEU A 770 6.51 -27.09 -5.94
CA LEU A 770 5.88 -26.33 -7.02
C LEU A 770 6.69 -26.45 -8.32
N PRO A 771 6.07 -26.45 -9.51
CA PRO A 771 6.73 -26.80 -10.77
C PRO A 771 7.56 -25.65 -11.38
N PHE A 772 8.43 -25.01 -10.59
CA PHE A 772 9.34 -23.96 -11.06
C PHE A 772 10.25 -24.45 -12.20
N THR A 773 10.42 -23.62 -13.22
CA THR A 773 11.29 -23.89 -14.37
C THR A 773 12.11 -22.64 -14.70
N LYS A 774 13.19 -22.79 -15.47
CA LYS A 774 13.88 -21.61 -15.99
C LYS A 774 12.97 -20.85 -16.96
N ALA A 775 13.04 -19.52 -16.95
CA ALA A 775 12.39 -18.74 -17.98
C ALA A 775 12.93 -19.11 -19.37
N PRO A 776 12.06 -19.28 -20.38
CA PRO A 776 12.49 -19.57 -21.75
C PRO A 776 13.25 -18.40 -22.37
N ASN A 777 12.99 -17.17 -21.90
CA ASN A 777 13.69 -15.96 -22.32
C ASN A 777 14.08 -15.12 -21.09
N PHE A 778 15.38 -15.06 -20.79
CA PHE A 778 15.88 -14.28 -19.65
C PHE A 778 15.88 -12.76 -19.89
N PHE A 779 15.86 -12.29 -21.14
CA PHE A 779 15.78 -10.85 -21.41
C PHE A 779 14.43 -10.30 -20.97
N GLU A 780 13.35 -10.98 -21.37
CA GLU A 780 11.98 -10.68 -20.91
C GLU A 780 11.91 -10.78 -19.38
N ALA A 781 12.38 -11.89 -18.82
CA ALA A 781 12.31 -12.17 -17.39
C ALA A 781 13.16 -11.23 -16.51
N LEU A 782 13.97 -10.34 -17.08
CA LEU A 782 14.72 -9.28 -16.38
C LEU A 782 14.19 -7.87 -16.70
N ALA A 783 13.87 -7.61 -17.97
CA ALA A 783 13.50 -6.31 -18.52
C ALA A 783 12.04 -5.90 -18.29
N SER A 784 11.11 -6.85 -18.25
CA SER A 784 9.67 -6.63 -18.01
C SER A 784 9.30 -6.95 -16.56
N ARG A 785 8.06 -6.74 -16.13
CA ARG A 785 7.42 -7.39 -14.95
C ARG A 785 6.01 -7.90 -15.31
N ASP A 786 5.80 -8.35 -16.54
CA ASP A 786 4.46 -8.56 -17.10
C ASP A 786 3.70 -9.66 -16.37
N CYS A 787 4.38 -10.75 -15.99
CA CYS A 787 3.78 -11.81 -15.16
C CYS A 787 3.21 -11.26 -13.84
N MET A 788 3.88 -10.31 -13.18
CA MET A 788 3.40 -9.72 -11.93
C MET A 788 2.24 -8.75 -12.16
N VAL A 789 2.23 -8.03 -13.30
CA VAL A 789 1.09 -7.20 -13.71
C VAL A 789 -0.13 -8.05 -14.02
N GLU A 790 0.05 -9.19 -14.68
CA GLU A 790 -1.02 -10.15 -14.97
C GLU A 790 -1.58 -10.81 -13.70
N VAL A 791 -0.69 -11.28 -12.81
CA VAL A 791 -1.09 -11.81 -11.49
C VAL A 791 -1.92 -10.78 -10.74
N HIS A 792 -1.46 -9.54 -10.66
CA HIS A 792 -2.21 -8.50 -9.96
C HIS A 792 -3.52 -8.15 -10.67
N GLY A 793 -3.57 -8.18 -12.01
CA GLY A 793 -4.81 -8.03 -12.77
C GLY A 793 -5.86 -9.10 -12.41
N CYS A 794 -5.41 -10.34 -12.15
CA CYS A 794 -6.26 -11.38 -11.57
C CYS A 794 -6.73 -11.01 -10.16
N LEU A 795 -5.83 -10.61 -9.25
CA LEU A 795 -6.18 -10.17 -7.90
C LEU A 795 -7.19 -9.01 -7.90
N ASN A 796 -7.02 -8.05 -8.80
CA ASN A 796 -7.93 -6.93 -9.00
C ASN A 796 -9.33 -7.40 -9.43
N THR A 797 -9.41 -8.38 -10.33
CA THR A 797 -10.70 -8.97 -10.75
C THR A 797 -11.41 -9.69 -9.59
N ILE A 798 -10.63 -10.35 -8.72
CA ILE A 798 -11.13 -10.96 -7.49
C ILE A 798 -11.67 -9.89 -6.54
N ALA A 799 -10.92 -8.80 -6.34
CA ALA A 799 -11.35 -7.67 -5.52
C ALA A 799 -12.67 -7.03 -6.04
N VAL A 800 -12.84 -6.88 -7.35
CA VAL A 800 -14.11 -6.42 -7.95
C VAL A 800 -15.27 -7.36 -7.59
N SER A 801 -15.04 -8.68 -7.67
CA SER A 801 -16.06 -9.67 -7.35
C SER A 801 -16.42 -9.67 -5.86
N LEU A 802 -15.42 -9.62 -4.98
CA LEU A 802 -15.63 -9.56 -3.53
C LEU A 802 -16.30 -8.26 -3.09
N MET A 803 -15.96 -7.12 -3.71
CA MET A 803 -16.62 -5.84 -3.47
C MET A 803 -18.13 -5.95 -3.73
N LYS A 804 -18.53 -6.57 -4.86
CA LYS A 804 -19.94 -6.81 -5.19
C LYS A 804 -20.63 -7.69 -4.15
N ILE A 805 -20.03 -8.84 -3.83
CA ILE A 805 -20.59 -9.81 -2.87
C ILE A 805 -20.80 -9.16 -1.49
N ALA A 806 -19.77 -8.47 -0.98
CA ALA A 806 -19.83 -7.81 0.32
C ALA A 806 -20.85 -6.66 0.34
N ASN A 807 -20.95 -5.87 -0.73
CA ASN A 807 -21.92 -4.80 -0.84
C ASN A 807 -23.36 -5.32 -0.89
N ASP A 808 -23.63 -6.40 -1.63
CA ASP A 808 -24.95 -7.02 -1.67
C ASP A 808 -25.35 -7.53 -0.29
N ILE A 809 -24.48 -8.30 0.38
CA ILE A 809 -24.76 -8.83 1.72
C ILE A 809 -24.97 -7.69 2.73
N ARG A 810 -24.19 -6.61 2.63
CA ARG A 810 -24.38 -5.39 3.44
C ARG A 810 -25.76 -4.77 3.22
N LEU A 811 -26.19 -4.60 1.97
CA LEU A 811 -27.49 -4.01 1.65
C LEU A 811 -28.65 -4.91 2.07
N LEU A 812 -28.56 -6.22 1.80
CA LEU A 812 -29.55 -7.21 2.20
C LEU A 812 -29.69 -7.31 3.73
N GLY A 813 -28.59 -7.09 4.47
CA GLY A 813 -28.57 -7.01 5.93
C GLY A 813 -28.96 -5.64 6.53
N SER A 814 -29.24 -4.63 5.71
CA SER A 814 -29.58 -3.28 6.20
C SER A 814 -30.90 -3.28 7.00
N GLY A 815 -30.93 -2.63 8.16
CA GLY A 815 -32.09 -2.69 9.05
C GLY A 815 -31.85 -2.04 10.42
N PRO A 816 -32.61 -2.43 11.47
CA PRO A 816 -33.52 -3.58 11.51
C PRO A 816 -34.92 -3.30 10.94
N ARG A 817 -35.33 -2.03 10.79
CA ARG A 817 -36.70 -1.66 10.37
C ARG A 817 -36.77 -0.72 9.17
N CYS A 818 -35.74 0.08 8.93
CA CYS A 818 -35.70 1.10 7.87
C CYS A 818 -34.74 0.73 6.72
N GLY A 819 -34.62 -0.57 6.44
CA GLY A 819 -33.79 -1.10 5.35
C GLY A 819 -34.46 -2.28 4.66
N LEU A 820 -33.69 -3.08 3.92
CA LEU A 820 -34.19 -4.30 3.28
C LEU A 820 -34.52 -5.37 4.32
N GLY A 821 -33.55 -5.69 5.17
CA GLY A 821 -33.69 -6.62 6.29
C GLY A 821 -33.96 -8.07 5.85
N GLU A 822 -33.50 -8.46 4.66
CA GLU A 822 -33.66 -9.81 4.11
C GLU A 822 -32.68 -10.80 4.75
N LEU A 823 -31.53 -10.32 5.22
CA LEU A 823 -30.51 -11.11 5.91
C LEU A 823 -30.34 -10.63 7.36
N LEU A 824 -30.04 -11.59 8.24
CA LEU A 824 -29.64 -11.36 9.63
C LEU A 824 -28.15 -11.69 9.75
N LEU A 825 -27.34 -10.65 9.93
CA LEU A 825 -25.90 -10.77 10.10
C LEU A 825 -25.55 -11.24 11.53
N PRO A 826 -24.47 -12.03 11.71
CA PRO A 826 -23.98 -12.38 13.04
C PRO A 826 -23.46 -11.14 13.79
N GLU A 827 -23.68 -11.10 15.10
CA GLU A 827 -23.19 -10.04 15.99
C GLU A 827 -21.86 -10.46 16.64
N ASN A 828 -20.74 -9.98 16.07
CA ASN A 828 -19.40 -10.37 16.51
C ASN A 828 -18.74 -9.38 17.47
N GLU A 829 -19.12 -8.10 17.37
CA GLU A 829 -18.63 -7.00 18.18
C GLU A 829 -19.82 -6.27 18.82
N PRO A 830 -19.66 -5.71 20.04
CA PRO A 830 -20.68 -4.89 20.66
C PRO A 830 -21.12 -3.74 19.74
N GLY A 831 -22.41 -3.69 19.42
CA GLY A 831 -23.04 -2.48 18.89
C GLY A 831 -23.15 -1.39 19.98
N SER A 832 -23.75 -0.26 19.63
CA SER A 832 -24.13 0.73 20.65
C SER A 832 -25.18 0.11 21.57
N SER A 833 -24.89 0.00 22.88
CA SER A 833 -25.75 -0.66 23.87
C SER A 833 -27.16 -0.05 23.99
N ILE A 834 -27.34 1.21 23.56
CA ILE A 834 -28.64 1.91 23.54
C ILE A 834 -29.47 1.61 22.28
N MET A 835 -28.92 0.91 21.27
CA MET A 835 -29.56 0.64 19.98
C MET A 835 -29.80 -0.87 19.75
N PRO A 836 -30.75 -1.51 20.45
CA PRO A 836 -30.98 -2.95 20.34
C PRO A 836 -31.40 -3.38 18.92
N GLY A 837 -30.85 -4.50 18.46
CA GLY A 837 -31.13 -5.08 17.13
C GLY A 837 -30.38 -4.42 15.97
N LYS A 838 -29.55 -3.39 16.23
CA LYS A 838 -28.65 -2.81 15.22
C LYS A 838 -27.34 -3.61 15.19
N VAL A 839 -27.13 -4.36 14.11
CA VAL A 839 -25.88 -5.08 13.84
C VAL A 839 -25.17 -4.41 12.67
N ASN A 840 -23.97 -3.87 12.90
CA ASN A 840 -23.17 -3.29 11.83
C ASN A 840 -22.53 -4.40 10.99
N PRO A 841 -22.47 -4.24 9.66
CA PRO A 841 -21.92 -5.23 8.72
C PRO A 841 -20.37 -5.18 8.68
N THR A 842 -19.72 -5.27 9.84
CA THR A 842 -18.30 -4.95 10.04
C THR A 842 -17.34 -5.76 9.14
N GLN A 843 -17.65 -7.04 8.91
CA GLN A 843 -16.89 -7.91 8.01
C GLN A 843 -17.05 -7.52 6.53
N CYS A 844 -18.22 -7.01 6.13
CA CYS A 844 -18.44 -6.47 4.79
C CYS A 844 -17.61 -5.18 4.62
N GLU A 845 -17.64 -4.29 5.60
CA GLU A 845 -16.87 -3.04 5.60
C GLU A 845 -15.36 -3.33 5.44
N SER A 846 -14.82 -4.23 6.27
CA SER A 846 -13.42 -4.68 6.19
C SER A 846 -13.06 -5.22 4.81
N LEU A 847 -13.86 -6.15 4.27
CA LEU A 847 -13.60 -6.76 2.96
C LEU A 847 -13.66 -5.71 1.83
N THR A 848 -14.59 -4.76 1.89
CA THR A 848 -14.69 -3.69 0.88
C THR A 848 -13.49 -2.73 0.94
N MET A 849 -12.98 -2.41 2.13
CA MET A 849 -11.75 -1.61 2.30
C MET A 849 -10.52 -2.33 1.72
N ILE A 850 -10.41 -3.64 1.95
CA ILE A 850 -9.36 -4.48 1.34
C ILE A 850 -9.45 -4.41 -0.19
N CYS A 851 -10.65 -4.52 -0.75
CA CYS A 851 -10.85 -4.43 -2.19
C CYS A 851 -10.40 -3.08 -2.75
N ALA A 852 -10.71 -1.97 -2.07
CA ALA A 852 -10.23 -0.64 -2.47
C ALA A 852 -8.70 -0.53 -2.45
N GLN A 853 -8.03 -1.08 -1.41
CA GLN A 853 -6.58 -1.13 -1.35
C GLN A 853 -5.97 -1.95 -2.49
N VAL A 854 -6.54 -3.11 -2.81
CA VAL A 854 -6.07 -3.97 -3.91
C VAL A 854 -6.16 -3.24 -5.24
N MET A 855 -7.26 -2.52 -5.51
CA MET A 855 -7.40 -1.71 -6.72
C MET A 855 -6.35 -0.58 -6.79
N GLY A 856 -5.99 0.03 -5.66
CA GLY A 856 -4.87 0.98 -5.60
C GLY A 856 -3.51 0.32 -5.87
N ASN A 857 -3.25 -0.83 -5.26
CA ASN A 857 -2.02 -1.59 -5.48
C ASN A 857 -1.86 -2.03 -6.95
N GLN A 858 -2.95 -2.34 -7.66
CA GLN A 858 -2.92 -2.66 -9.10
C GLN A 858 -2.34 -1.51 -9.91
N VAL A 859 -2.68 -0.27 -9.58
CA VAL A 859 -2.15 0.90 -10.29
C VAL A 859 -0.65 1.06 -10.02
N ALA A 860 -0.21 0.89 -8.77
CA ALA A 860 1.21 0.92 -8.44
C ALA A 860 2.00 -0.18 -9.18
N VAL A 861 1.47 -1.40 -9.26
CA VAL A 861 2.07 -2.52 -10.00
C VAL A 861 2.10 -2.26 -11.50
N THR A 862 1.01 -1.71 -12.07
CA THR A 862 0.92 -1.40 -13.50
C THR A 862 1.95 -0.35 -13.90
N VAL A 863 2.04 0.75 -13.15
CA VAL A 863 3.02 1.80 -13.42
C VAL A 863 4.44 1.29 -13.18
N GLY A 864 4.70 0.53 -12.12
CA GLY A 864 6.02 -0.09 -11.91
C GLY A 864 6.41 -1.05 -13.03
N GLY A 865 5.46 -1.85 -13.53
CA GLY A 865 5.65 -2.77 -14.65
C GLY A 865 5.94 -2.05 -15.96
N SER A 866 5.24 -0.95 -16.25
CA SER A 866 5.39 -0.20 -17.50
C SER A 866 6.71 0.57 -17.62
N ASN A 867 7.42 0.79 -16.51
CA ASN A 867 8.63 1.61 -16.45
C ASN A 867 9.93 0.78 -16.49
N GLY A 868 9.92 -0.33 -17.25
CA GLY A 868 11.13 -1.08 -17.63
C GLY A 868 12.03 -0.27 -18.57
N HIS A 869 13.34 -0.33 -18.39
CA HIS A 869 14.30 0.40 -19.22
C HIS A 869 15.39 -0.55 -19.72
N PHE A 870 15.42 -0.77 -21.04
CA PHE A 870 16.38 -1.68 -21.69
C PHE A 870 16.36 -3.06 -21.02
N GLU A 871 17.50 -3.59 -20.58
CA GLU A 871 17.62 -4.97 -20.08
C GLU A 871 17.10 -5.19 -18.64
N LEU A 872 16.63 -4.15 -17.93
CA LEU A 872 16.21 -4.31 -16.53
C LEU A 872 15.05 -3.39 -16.12
N ASN A 873 13.96 -3.98 -15.62
CA ASN A 873 12.97 -3.24 -14.83
C ASN A 873 13.48 -3.03 -13.40
N VAL A 874 13.52 -1.77 -12.96
CA VAL A 874 14.02 -1.35 -11.64
C VAL A 874 12.89 -0.84 -10.73
N PHE A 875 11.74 -1.48 -10.77
CA PHE A 875 10.63 -1.27 -9.83
C PHE A 875 10.32 -2.58 -9.07
N LYS A 876 11.28 -3.51 -8.98
CA LYS A 876 11.03 -4.88 -8.52
C LYS A 876 10.56 -4.93 -7.05
N PRO A 877 11.17 -4.21 -6.08
CA PRO A 877 10.68 -4.17 -4.70
C PRO A 877 9.25 -3.66 -4.56
N LEU A 878 8.91 -2.56 -5.27
CA LEU A 878 7.56 -1.99 -5.28
C LEU A 878 6.53 -2.99 -5.82
N VAL A 879 6.84 -3.62 -6.96
CA VAL A 879 5.94 -4.61 -7.58
C VAL A 879 5.74 -5.80 -6.65
N ALA A 880 6.83 -6.33 -6.08
CA ALA A 880 6.79 -7.48 -5.19
C ALA A 880 5.95 -7.20 -3.93
N SER A 881 6.17 -6.06 -3.27
CA SER A 881 5.48 -5.72 -2.04
C SER A 881 3.98 -5.55 -2.25
N ASN A 882 3.56 -4.90 -3.35
CA ASN A 882 2.14 -4.72 -3.66
C ASN A 882 1.43 -6.03 -4.04
N VAL A 883 2.09 -6.91 -4.80
CA VAL A 883 1.53 -8.25 -5.14
C VAL A 883 1.36 -9.09 -3.87
N LEU A 884 2.41 -9.23 -3.06
CA LEU A 884 2.38 -10.04 -1.84
C LEU A 884 1.39 -9.49 -0.81
N ARG A 885 1.35 -8.16 -0.63
CA ARG A 885 0.36 -7.50 0.25
C ARG A 885 -1.06 -7.78 -0.23
N SER A 886 -1.35 -7.65 -1.53
CA SER A 886 -2.68 -7.92 -2.08
C SER A 886 -3.10 -9.39 -1.94
N ILE A 887 -2.17 -10.34 -2.15
CA ILE A 887 -2.42 -11.76 -1.89
C ILE A 887 -2.80 -11.98 -0.43
N ARG A 888 -2.02 -11.40 0.50
CA ARG A 888 -2.24 -11.54 1.94
C ARG A 888 -3.60 -10.98 2.36
N LEU A 889 -3.91 -9.75 1.96
CA LEU A 889 -5.14 -9.06 2.34
C LEU A 889 -6.38 -9.76 1.77
N LEU A 890 -6.37 -10.17 0.50
CA LEU A 890 -7.50 -10.88 -0.09
C LEU A 890 -7.75 -12.23 0.59
N ALA A 891 -6.68 -12.97 0.87
CA ALA A 891 -6.83 -14.28 1.50
C ALA A 891 -7.32 -14.17 2.95
N ASP A 892 -6.69 -13.31 3.76
CA ASP A 892 -7.11 -13.08 5.14
C ASP A 892 -8.54 -12.52 5.18
N GLY A 893 -8.87 -11.56 4.32
CA GLY A 893 -10.21 -10.97 4.23
C GLY A 893 -11.28 -11.97 3.81
N ALA A 894 -11.01 -12.81 2.81
CA ALA A 894 -11.95 -13.84 2.34
C ALA A 894 -12.20 -14.91 3.41
N ALA A 895 -11.14 -15.43 4.04
CA ALA A 895 -11.27 -16.43 5.10
C ALA A 895 -12.02 -15.86 6.32
N ASN A 896 -11.70 -14.62 6.70
CA ASN A 896 -12.32 -13.97 7.85
C ASN A 896 -13.80 -13.61 7.59
N PHE A 897 -14.12 -13.15 6.37
CA PHE A 897 -15.49 -12.93 5.94
C PHE A 897 -16.31 -14.23 5.94
N ASN A 898 -15.73 -15.33 5.45
CA ASN A 898 -16.39 -16.64 5.49
C ASN A 898 -16.71 -17.05 6.93
N LYS A 899 -15.69 -17.01 7.80
CA LYS A 899 -15.77 -17.47 9.18
C LYS A 899 -16.70 -16.63 10.06
N ASN A 900 -16.57 -15.31 10.02
CA ASN A 900 -17.23 -14.40 10.96
C ASN A 900 -18.49 -13.74 10.37
N CYS A 901 -18.83 -13.97 9.10
CA CYS A 901 -20.05 -13.43 8.50
C CYS A 901 -20.86 -14.52 7.82
N LEU A 902 -20.29 -15.14 6.79
CA LEU A 902 -21.05 -16.01 5.89
C LEU A 902 -21.57 -17.27 6.59
N LYS A 903 -20.75 -17.95 7.39
CA LYS A 903 -21.12 -19.22 8.04
C LYS A 903 -22.41 -19.12 8.87
N ASP A 904 -22.51 -18.07 9.69
CA ASP A 904 -23.62 -17.85 10.61
C ASP A 904 -24.71 -16.92 10.06
N LEU A 905 -24.61 -16.53 8.79
CA LEU A 905 -25.59 -15.71 8.08
C LEU A 905 -26.94 -16.42 7.98
N LYS A 906 -28.04 -15.72 8.28
CA LYS A 906 -29.40 -16.27 8.23
C LYS A 906 -30.32 -15.43 7.36
N ALA A 907 -31.29 -16.07 6.71
CA ALA A 907 -32.37 -15.37 6.01
C ALA A 907 -33.48 -14.93 6.99
N ASN A 908 -33.93 -13.69 6.89
CA ASN A 908 -35.11 -13.19 7.60
C ASN A 908 -36.39 -13.57 6.84
N LYS A 909 -36.79 -14.84 6.95
CA LYS A 909 -37.93 -15.40 6.21
C LYS A 909 -39.22 -14.62 6.43
N GLU A 910 -39.44 -14.11 7.64
CA GLU A 910 -40.62 -13.31 7.97
C GLU A 910 -40.65 -12.00 7.15
N ARG A 911 -39.54 -11.25 7.16
CA ARG A 911 -39.43 -10.01 6.39
C ARG A 911 -39.51 -10.26 4.88
N ILE A 912 -38.84 -11.30 4.38
CA ILE A 912 -38.88 -11.68 2.97
C ILE A 912 -40.30 -12.01 2.53
N ASN A 913 -41.02 -12.84 3.29
CA ASN A 913 -42.42 -13.19 3.00
C ASN A 913 -43.33 -11.96 3.02
N LYS A 914 -43.11 -11.03 3.95
CA LYS A 914 -43.84 -9.76 3.99
C LYS A 914 -43.62 -8.94 2.71
N ILE A 915 -42.36 -8.73 2.30
CA ILE A 915 -42.02 -8.00 1.08
C ILE A 915 -42.63 -8.68 -0.16
N MET A 916 -42.54 -10.01 -0.25
CA MET A 916 -43.12 -10.78 -1.35
C MET A 916 -44.64 -10.56 -1.49
N ASN A 917 -45.38 -10.54 -0.38
CA ASN A 917 -46.83 -10.35 -0.38
C ASN A 917 -47.25 -8.90 -0.66
N GLU A 918 -46.42 -7.92 -0.28
CA GLU A 918 -46.66 -6.50 -0.49
C GLU A 918 -46.21 -6.01 -1.89
N SER A 919 -45.38 -6.79 -2.59
CA SER A 919 -44.82 -6.38 -3.89
C SER A 919 -45.86 -6.33 -5.01
N LEU A 920 -45.70 -5.35 -5.89
CA LEU A 920 -46.52 -5.17 -7.08
C LEU A 920 -46.05 -6.00 -8.28
N MET A 921 -44.89 -6.66 -8.20
CA MET A 921 -44.25 -7.31 -9.36
C MET A 921 -44.91 -8.64 -9.75
N LEU A 922 -45.59 -9.29 -8.81
CA LEU A 922 -46.29 -10.57 -9.05
C LEU A 922 -47.50 -10.43 -9.97
N VAL A 923 -47.95 -9.19 -10.25
CA VAL A 923 -49.11 -8.90 -11.09
C VAL A 923 -48.97 -9.44 -12.51
N THR A 924 -47.74 -9.59 -13.00
CA THR A 924 -47.44 -10.10 -14.34
C THR A 924 -47.94 -11.52 -14.58
N ALA A 925 -48.08 -12.32 -13.52
CA ALA A 925 -48.70 -13.64 -13.59
C ALA A 925 -50.17 -13.59 -14.05
N LEU A 926 -50.87 -12.47 -13.83
CA LEU A 926 -52.26 -12.30 -14.24
C LEU A 926 -52.42 -12.02 -15.75
N ASN A 927 -51.36 -11.58 -16.45
CA ASN A 927 -51.44 -11.15 -17.84
C ASN A 927 -52.01 -12.24 -18.77
N THR A 928 -51.63 -13.50 -18.55
CA THR A 928 -52.09 -14.65 -19.35
C THR A 928 -53.53 -15.08 -19.06
N HIS A 929 -54.14 -14.54 -18.00
CA HIS A 929 -55.50 -14.90 -17.58
C HIS A 929 -56.52 -13.78 -17.81
N ILE A 930 -56.13 -12.52 -17.56
CA ILE A 930 -57.04 -11.37 -17.64
C ILE A 930 -56.58 -10.29 -18.64
N GLY A 931 -55.42 -10.45 -19.27
CA GLY A 931 -54.83 -9.48 -20.20
C GLY A 931 -54.05 -8.36 -19.50
N TYR A 932 -53.16 -7.72 -20.25
CA TYR A 932 -52.23 -6.69 -19.73
C TYR A 932 -52.94 -5.50 -19.09
N ASP A 933 -53.96 -4.94 -19.74
CA ASP A 933 -54.58 -3.69 -19.27
C ASP A 933 -55.25 -3.85 -17.90
N LYS A 934 -55.91 -5.00 -17.66
CA LYS A 934 -56.54 -5.30 -16.37
C LYS A 934 -55.51 -5.54 -15.27
N ALA A 935 -54.44 -6.27 -15.57
CA ALA A 935 -53.33 -6.47 -14.64
C ALA A 935 -52.65 -5.14 -14.28
N ALA A 936 -52.39 -4.29 -15.27
CA ALA A 936 -51.82 -2.96 -15.06
C ALA A 936 -52.76 -2.06 -14.25
N GLN A 937 -54.08 -2.14 -14.48
CA GLN A 937 -55.07 -1.42 -13.67
C GLN A 937 -55.00 -1.84 -12.21
N ILE A 938 -54.97 -3.15 -11.91
CA ILE A 938 -54.84 -3.67 -10.54
C ILE A 938 -53.56 -3.13 -9.88
N ALA A 939 -52.40 -3.22 -10.55
CA ALA A 939 -51.14 -2.74 -9.98
C ALA A 939 -51.14 -1.22 -9.72
N LYS A 940 -51.68 -0.42 -10.65
CA LYS A 940 -51.81 1.03 -10.48
C LYS A 940 -52.70 1.38 -9.29
N THR A 941 -53.86 0.72 -9.17
CA THR A 941 -54.79 0.95 -8.07
C THR A 941 -54.19 0.52 -6.73
N ALA A 942 -53.52 -0.63 -6.66
CA ALA A 942 -52.83 -1.09 -5.46
C ALA A 942 -51.75 -0.11 -5.01
N HIS A 943 -50.96 0.43 -5.96
CA HIS A 943 -49.96 1.45 -5.67
C HIS A 943 -50.57 2.74 -5.10
N VAL A 944 -51.64 3.25 -5.72
CA VAL A 944 -52.32 4.48 -5.27
C VAL A 944 -52.96 4.31 -3.89
N ASN A 945 -53.56 3.14 -3.63
CA ASN A 945 -54.27 2.87 -2.39
C ASN A 945 -53.36 2.37 -1.24
N GLY A 946 -52.13 1.98 -1.54
CA GLY A 946 -51.22 1.36 -0.57
C GLY A 946 -51.69 -0.02 -0.09
N THR A 947 -52.38 -0.78 -0.95
CA THR A 947 -52.96 -2.10 -0.65
C THR A 947 -52.24 -3.21 -1.43
N THR A 948 -52.51 -4.48 -1.09
CA THR A 948 -51.90 -5.62 -1.80
C THR A 948 -52.53 -5.86 -3.17
N LEU A 949 -51.78 -6.51 -4.08
CA LEU A 949 -52.33 -6.94 -5.38
C LEU A 949 -53.56 -7.84 -5.23
N LYS A 950 -53.55 -8.74 -4.24
CA LYS A 950 -54.66 -9.66 -3.96
C LYS A 950 -55.93 -8.89 -3.62
N GLU A 951 -55.83 -7.90 -2.73
CA GLU A 951 -56.97 -7.08 -2.32
C GLU A 951 -57.58 -6.35 -3.51
N GLU A 952 -56.77 -5.65 -4.32
CA GLU A 952 -57.30 -4.90 -5.47
C GLU A 952 -57.77 -5.79 -6.61
N ALA A 953 -57.12 -6.94 -6.84
CA ALA A 953 -57.58 -7.92 -7.83
C ALA A 953 -58.98 -8.44 -7.49
N VAL A 954 -59.24 -8.77 -6.22
CA VAL A 954 -60.56 -9.23 -5.76
C VAL A 954 -61.59 -8.10 -5.77
N LYS A 955 -61.23 -6.90 -5.29
CA LYS A 955 -62.12 -5.71 -5.31
C LYS A 955 -62.53 -5.30 -6.72
N SER A 956 -61.63 -5.46 -7.71
CA SER A 956 -61.92 -5.13 -9.10
C SER A 956 -63.00 -6.01 -9.74
N GLY A 957 -63.27 -7.19 -9.16
CA GLY A 957 -64.15 -8.20 -9.75
C GLY A 957 -63.55 -8.95 -10.94
N PHE A 958 -62.30 -8.66 -11.34
CA PHE A 958 -61.64 -9.35 -12.46
C PHE A 958 -61.14 -10.75 -12.10
N VAL A 959 -60.86 -10.99 -10.81
CA VAL A 959 -60.26 -12.22 -10.30
C VAL A 959 -60.91 -12.56 -8.96
N THR A 960 -61.31 -13.81 -8.75
CA THR A 960 -61.73 -14.30 -7.43
C THR A 960 -60.53 -14.59 -6.53
N GLU A 961 -60.73 -14.67 -5.20
CA GLU A 961 -59.64 -15.02 -4.29
C GLU A 961 -58.98 -16.37 -4.62
N GLN A 962 -59.79 -17.37 -4.99
CA GLN A 962 -59.31 -18.69 -5.38
C GLN A 962 -58.48 -18.63 -6.68
N GLN A 963 -58.95 -17.90 -7.69
CA GLN A 963 -58.21 -17.70 -8.93
C GLN A 963 -56.89 -16.97 -8.69
N PHE A 964 -56.86 -15.94 -7.85
CA PHE A 964 -55.62 -15.25 -7.53
C PHE A 964 -54.59 -16.19 -6.90
N LYS A 965 -55.04 -17.02 -5.95
CA LYS A 965 -54.18 -18.01 -5.29
C LYS A 965 -53.64 -19.08 -6.25
N GLU A 966 -54.41 -19.46 -7.25
CA GLU A 966 -54.02 -20.45 -8.26
C GLU A 966 -53.10 -19.85 -9.34
N TRP A 967 -53.38 -18.64 -9.78
CA TRP A 967 -52.66 -18.00 -10.90
C TRP A 967 -51.38 -17.29 -10.47
N VAL A 968 -51.34 -16.75 -9.26
CA VAL A 968 -50.20 -16.00 -8.72
C VAL A 968 -49.45 -16.86 -7.71
N ASP A 969 -48.70 -17.84 -8.21
CA ASP A 969 -47.79 -18.69 -7.43
C ASP A 969 -46.32 -18.34 -7.75
N PRO A 970 -45.59 -17.67 -6.83
CA PRO A 970 -44.18 -17.33 -7.01
C PRO A 970 -43.29 -18.53 -7.36
N LYS A 971 -43.63 -19.76 -6.94
CA LYS A 971 -42.85 -20.96 -7.28
C LYS A 971 -42.83 -21.24 -8.78
N THR A 972 -43.84 -20.79 -9.51
CA THR A 972 -43.96 -20.99 -10.96
C THR A 972 -43.39 -19.83 -11.78
N MET A 973 -42.75 -18.85 -11.12
CA MET A 973 -42.23 -17.61 -11.72
C MET A 973 -40.69 -17.54 -11.70
N LEU A 974 -40.01 -18.68 -11.57
CA LEU A 974 -38.55 -18.77 -11.33
C LEU A 974 -37.74 -19.30 -12.53
N GLY A 975 -38.37 -19.46 -13.70
CA GLY A 975 -37.71 -20.01 -14.89
C GLY A 975 -38.59 -20.00 -16.15
N PRO A 976 -38.01 -20.36 -17.31
CA PRO A 976 -38.75 -20.46 -18.57
C PRO A 976 -39.79 -21.57 -18.53
N LYS A 977 -40.83 -21.46 -19.37
CA LYS A 977 -41.90 -22.45 -19.55
C LYS A 977 -41.94 -22.95 -20.99
#